data_AF-A0A7X4YPR2-F1
#
_entry.id   AF-A0A7X4YPR2-F1
#
_cell.length_a   1.000
_cell.length_b   1.000
_cell.length_c   1.000
_cell.angle_alpha   90.00
_cell.angle_beta   90.00
_cell.angle_gamma   90.00
#
_symmetry.space_group_name_H-M   'P 1'
#
loop_
_entity.id
_entity.type
_entity.pdbx_description
1 polymer ?
#
loop_
_entity_poly.entity_id
_entity_poly.type
_entity_poly.pdbx_seq_one_letter_code
_entity_poly.pdbx_strand_id
1 'polypeptide(L)'
;MKKQTKHTTKKWLAGMSAAAVTLSMFAASPLNQETANADPVADPQAVIKQLENEAWQARLFQLDDKILIGNSVVNVPASDKTEAIKVGDPMYLGGFSGLTHVEGDPANVFYTHTDRGPNGDIDAKACEGCKTFAVPTFSPQIVKVSLENGSIKVLDRIPLKLPNGAIDPITGTSNISGVSNFPDAKKTNDHLVGNGVADEVPVGSIEYNEDGTVKPGFTVLPNDPYALDLESITYDRSTDTFWMSEEYRPSIVQVKRDGTILQRIVPAGLKQKFIDANATAVPINESLPAVWSTRMPNRGIEGSSLTPDGKYLFAAIQSPMINPITANGKVNAASRAVRIIKLDVTQAVPTAVAEYVYVMDDVANVSNYISDMIAVDENHLIIDERDANYEFKKIFTADLTNATDFLGKLDNVGVVGEAAGSTLESAVVKGAVVDEHGQYTVTPVGGAVVSVMPIVKALKLDTKQFDYPNSKLEGIYMPNDHSILIANDNDFGVLDPDKIQMWMYTLSVPAESASTVASAGGTVSINTQNATGSTKDVQYTVNLQESAMLGTLLMKLPTGLTVSASDTVAFGGATARTVRASEIKENGAYLLLDGLTLQNGGSVTVTLKGKAASIDAAVLPDVQVDSDGPENGKSLSQTFALYSGSTGPYYPPVTTPDKPDKPDKPASMIDADQTGAVDADRLAASLAAFNEITISLAADTALLPAAGLTAAIQAGKSIHFVSPNGEYELPLAVLDAAQLAKTLGVNPDELTIKVTIAEASADIVRAAADLQGVSLASKPVEFNVQAFGKDGKTIDVPFGQAYVTRTIVLSGSIDPAHATGVMYDPETKTLKFVPTVFQTVAGQTTADIMRNGNSVYAVVTNNKSFADTASYWGKDDIALLADKLVIDGTSDGKFEPNRNVSRAEFAAMAVRALGLAASPSATDFSDVADAAWYAKEVGAAVNAGIITGYNDGTFRPNAQISREEIAVILVRALNYANVHLAVPANDQGAIIGAFKDAAKVGWSKPEIAAAVQAGLMKGYADGTVLPQGKATRGEAAAMIKRMLAKAHFINE
;
A
#
# COMPACT_ATOMS: atom_id res chain seq x y z
N MET A 1 -3.52 -61.71 32.79
CA MET A 1 -2.64 -62.87 32.49
C MET A 1 -1.31 -62.36 31.95
N LYS A 2 -0.22 -63.03 32.35
CA LYS A 2 1.23 -62.86 32.05
C LYS A 2 1.63 -62.35 30.65
N LYS A 3 2.67 -61.48 30.58
CA LYS A 3 4.07 -61.72 30.09
C LYS A 3 4.81 -60.37 29.89
N GLN A 4 5.88 -60.07 30.66
CA GLN A 4 7.35 -60.26 30.41
C GLN A 4 8.02 -58.98 29.82
N THR A 5 9.17 -58.42 30.25
CA THR A 5 10.11 -58.62 31.38
C THR A 5 11.08 -57.42 31.46
N LYS A 6 11.69 -57.17 32.65
CA LYS A 6 12.62 -56.08 33.04
C LYS A 6 14.12 -56.40 32.83
N HIS A 7 14.98 -55.36 32.80
CA HIS A 7 16.25 -55.15 33.59
C HIS A 7 17.31 -54.33 32.80
N THR A 8 17.71 -53.09 33.16
CA THR A 8 18.57 -52.52 34.24
C THR A 8 20.10 -52.57 34.05
N THR A 9 20.68 -51.35 33.98
CA THR A 9 21.85 -50.76 34.71
C THR A 9 23.33 -50.90 34.27
N LYS A 10 23.98 -49.71 34.24
CA LYS A 10 25.34 -49.32 34.75
C LYS A 10 26.58 -49.73 33.91
N LYS A 11 27.71 -49.01 33.83
CA LYS A 11 28.26 -47.69 34.29
C LYS A 11 29.71 -47.54 33.69
N TRP A 12 30.40 -46.43 34.01
CA TRP A 12 31.87 -46.11 33.92
C TRP A 12 32.39 -45.38 32.67
N LEU A 13 33.39 -44.47 32.71
CA LEU A 13 33.97 -43.50 33.67
C LEU A 13 35.13 -42.77 32.92
N ALA A 14 35.45 -41.52 33.30
CA ALA A 14 36.71 -40.71 33.23
C ALA A 14 37.85 -41.11 32.24
N GLY A 15 38.61 -40.23 31.59
CA GLY A 15 38.90 -38.78 31.67
C GLY A 15 40.23 -38.49 30.92
N MET A 16 40.63 -37.21 30.83
CA MET A 16 41.96 -36.62 30.45
C MET A 16 41.97 -35.64 29.25
N SER A 17 42.00 -34.34 29.60
CA SER A 17 43.02 -33.30 29.37
C SER A 17 43.81 -33.13 28.05
N ALA A 18 43.72 -31.89 27.53
CA ALA A 18 44.79 -30.91 27.25
C ALA A 18 45.60 -30.88 25.92
N ALA A 19 45.45 -29.73 25.26
CA ALA A 19 46.47 -28.79 24.75
C ALA A 19 47.23 -29.04 23.42
N ALA A 20 46.95 -28.12 22.48
CA ALA A 20 47.78 -27.41 21.49
C ALA A 20 49.21 -27.90 21.16
N VAL A 21 49.62 -27.77 19.89
CA VAL A 21 50.87 -27.10 19.43
C VAL A 21 51.02 -27.18 17.89
N THR A 22 51.23 -25.99 17.32
CA THR A 22 51.87 -25.52 16.06
C THR A 22 52.12 -26.41 14.83
N LEU A 23 51.82 -25.75 13.71
CA LEU A 23 52.24 -25.90 12.32
C LEU A 23 53.75 -25.73 12.11
N SER A 24 54.41 -26.63 11.36
CA SER A 24 55.63 -26.31 10.57
C SER A 24 56.02 -27.42 9.57
N MET A 25 56.09 -27.02 8.28
CA MET A 25 56.96 -27.41 7.15
C MET A 25 57.54 -28.84 7.06
N PHE A 26 57.43 -29.50 5.88
CA PHE A 26 58.52 -29.70 4.91
C PHE A 26 58.15 -30.64 3.73
N ALA A 27 58.55 -30.19 2.54
CA ALA A 27 59.13 -30.89 1.38
C ALA A 27 58.48 -32.16 0.77
N ALA A 28 57.98 -31.93 -0.45
CA ALA A 28 58.14 -32.69 -1.71
C ALA A 28 58.90 -34.04 -1.73
N SER A 29 58.32 -34.99 -2.48
CA SER A 29 59.06 -35.85 -3.41
C SER A 29 58.12 -36.38 -4.52
N PRO A 30 58.66 -36.72 -5.69
CA PRO A 30 58.02 -36.52 -7.00
C PRO A 30 57.48 -37.84 -7.59
N LEU A 31 56.52 -37.76 -8.51
CA LEU A 31 56.44 -38.68 -9.65
C LEU A 31 55.40 -38.24 -10.69
N ASN A 32 55.88 -38.26 -11.92
CA ASN A 32 55.18 -38.39 -13.19
C ASN A 32 54.42 -37.20 -13.76
N GLN A 33 55.09 -36.60 -14.75
CA GLN A 33 54.50 -35.98 -15.93
C GLN A 33 53.44 -36.92 -16.54
N GLU A 34 52.19 -36.71 -16.18
CA GLU A 34 51.10 -36.85 -17.12
C GLU A 34 50.77 -35.46 -17.66
N THR A 35 50.57 -35.44 -18.97
CA THR A 35 50.20 -34.30 -19.79
C THR A 35 49.22 -33.36 -19.08
N ALA A 36 49.56 -32.07 -19.06
CA ALA A 36 48.69 -30.98 -18.67
C ALA A 36 47.38 -31.02 -19.49
N ASN A 37 46.38 -31.70 -18.94
CA ASN A 37 44.99 -31.44 -19.26
C ASN A 37 44.55 -30.31 -18.35
N ALA A 38 43.95 -29.29 -18.98
CA ALA A 38 43.47 -28.05 -18.38
C ALA A 38 42.87 -28.24 -16.99
N ASP A 39 43.15 -27.28 -16.09
CA ASP A 39 42.29 -27.01 -14.93
C ASP A 39 40.83 -27.18 -15.36
N PRO A 40 39.98 -27.86 -14.58
CA PRO A 40 38.55 -27.79 -14.83
C PRO A 40 38.20 -26.32 -14.65
N VAL A 41 38.06 -25.59 -15.77
CA VAL A 41 37.58 -24.22 -15.79
C VAL A 41 36.27 -24.28 -15.02
N ALA A 42 36.28 -23.79 -13.78
CA ALA A 42 35.07 -23.74 -12.96
C ALA A 42 34.01 -23.05 -13.82
N ASP A 43 32.84 -23.68 -13.94
CA ASP A 43 31.74 -23.14 -14.71
C ASP A 43 31.56 -21.67 -14.30
N PRO A 44 31.76 -20.70 -15.20
CA PRO A 44 31.70 -19.29 -14.84
C PRO A 44 30.39 -18.90 -14.19
N GLN A 45 29.29 -19.57 -14.54
CA GLN A 45 27.98 -19.38 -13.92
C GLN A 45 27.94 -19.86 -12.48
N ALA A 46 28.69 -20.92 -12.13
CA ALA A 46 28.81 -21.39 -10.76
C ALA A 46 29.63 -20.44 -9.86
N VAL A 47 30.71 -19.86 -10.40
CA VAL A 47 31.53 -18.85 -9.69
C VAL A 47 30.74 -17.58 -9.45
N ILE A 48 30.03 -17.11 -10.48
CA ILE A 48 29.10 -15.97 -10.39
C ILE A 48 28.10 -16.19 -9.26
N LYS A 49 27.40 -17.32 -9.29
CA LYS A 49 26.38 -17.67 -8.29
C LYS A 49 26.95 -17.77 -6.87
N GLN A 50 28.20 -18.22 -6.73
CA GLN A 50 28.87 -18.23 -5.43
C GLN A 50 29.10 -16.80 -4.92
N LEU A 51 29.59 -15.89 -5.76
CA LEU A 51 29.88 -14.51 -5.39
C LEU A 51 28.60 -13.71 -5.08
N GLU A 52 27.50 -13.95 -5.80
CA GLU A 52 26.19 -13.39 -5.48
C GLU A 52 25.66 -13.88 -4.12
N ASN A 53 25.83 -15.17 -3.81
CA ASN A 53 25.48 -15.71 -2.49
C ASN A 53 26.31 -15.07 -1.36
N GLU A 54 27.61 -14.84 -1.59
CA GLU A 54 28.47 -14.13 -0.63
C GLU A 54 27.99 -12.70 -0.37
N ALA A 55 27.59 -11.96 -1.40
CA ALA A 55 27.00 -10.62 -1.29
C ALA A 55 25.64 -10.64 -0.56
N TRP A 56 24.80 -11.65 -0.80
CA TRP A 56 23.52 -11.76 -0.11
C TRP A 56 23.67 -12.06 1.39
N GLN A 57 24.61 -12.93 1.77
CA GLN A 57 24.91 -13.17 3.19
C GLN A 57 25.42 -11.91 3.89
N ALA A 58 25.99 -10.95 3.16
CA ALA A 58 26.37 -9.64 3.69
C ALA A 58 25.17 -8.71 3.99
N ARG A 59 23.92 -9.12 3.69
CA ARG A 59 22.69 -8.40 4.06
C ARG A 59 22.08 -8.85 5.40
N LEU A 60 22.77 -9.77 6.08
CA LEU A 60 22.57 -10.11 7.49
C LEU A 60 23.59 -9.34 8.31
N PHE A 61 23.16 -8.33 9.07
CA PHE A 61 24.08 -7.40 9.70
C PHE A 61 24.30 -7.73 11.18
N GLN A 62 25.54 -8.05 11.51
CA GLN A 62 25.98 -8.33 12.87
C GLN A 62 26.68 -7.11 13.47
N LEU A 63 26.43 -6.82 14.73
CA LEU A 63 27.21 -5.83 15.46
C LEU A 63 28.52 -6.48 15.92
N ASP A 64 29.57 -6.38 15.12
CA ASP A 64 30.87 -6.99 15.40
C ASP A 64 31.60 -6.33 16.58
N ASP A 65 31.33 -5.05 16.80
CA ASP A 65 32.02 -4.24 17.81
C ASP A 65 31.34 -4.35 19.18
N LYS A 66 32.09 -4.84 20.16
CA LYS A 66 31.74 -4.78 21.58
C LYS A 66 31.91 -3.36 22.12
N ILE A 67 30.91 -2.53 21.90
CA ILE A 67 30.91 -1.13 22.34
C ILE A 67 30.49 -1.07 23.81
N LEU A 68 31.45 -0.82 24.71
CA LEU A 68 31.18 -0.69 26.14
C LEU A 68 30.25 0.51 26.43
N ILE A 69 29.17 0.27 27.17
CA ILE A 69 28.24 1.30 27.67
C ILE A 69 28.37 1.53 29.18
N GLY A 70 29.00 0.60 29.89
CA GLY A 70 29.26 0.71 31.33
C GLY A 70 29.63 -0.65 31.92
N ASN A 71 29.88 -0.68 33.24
CA ASN A 71 30.04 -1.91 33.98
C ASN A 71 28.81 -2.12 34.87
N SER A 72 28.35 -3.36 34.99
CA SER A 72 27.21 -3.71 35.81
C SER A 72 27.44 -3.32 37.27
N VAL A 73 26.44 -2.71 37.91
CA VAL A 73 26.46 -2.38 39.34
C VAL A 73 25.54 -3.29 40.16
N VAL A 74 24.87 -4.24 39.51
CA VAL A 74 23.95 -5.21 40.13
C VAL A 74 24.23 -6.61 39.59
N ASN A 75 23.78 -7.63 40.31
CA ASN A 75 23.79 -8.98 39.79
C ASN A 75 22.47 -9.23 39.04
N VAL A 76 22.54 -9.84 37.84
CA VAL A 76 21.36 -10.28 37.07
C VAL A 76 21.39 -11.81 37.01
N PRO A 77 20.33 -12.52 37.46
CA PRO A 77 20.33 -13.97 37.53
C PRO A 77 20.29 -14.58 36.12
N ALA A 78 20.81 -15.80 35.98
CA ALA A 78 20.79 -16.53 34.72
C ALA A 78 19.37 -17.04 34.43
N SER A 79 18.68 -16.45 33.45
CA SER A 79 17.36 -16.88 32.99
C SER A 79 17.45 -17.95 31.89
N ASP A 80 18.07 -19.08 32.23
CA ASP A 80 17.85 -20.37 31.56
C ASP A 80 18.83 -20.82 30.46
N LYS A 81 19.91 -20.07 30.14
CA LYS A 81 21.03 -20.61 29.31
C LYS A 81 22.34 -19.80 29.21
N THR A 82 22.62 -18.91 30.16
CA THR A 82 23.81 -18.03 30.14
C THR A 82 24.42 -17.86 31.54
N GLU A 83 25.66 -17.33 31.64
CA GLU A 83 26.35 -17.09 32.92
C GLU A 83 25.79 -15.84 33.61
N ALA A 84 25.25 -15.92 34.83
CA ALA A 84 24.72 -14.74 35.54
C ALA A 84 25.64 -13.50 35.46
N ILE A 85 25.07 -12.32 35.14
CA ILE A 85 25.82 -11.06 35.13
C ILE A 85 26.13 -10.67 36.56
N LYS A 86 27.39 -10.31 36.81
CA LYS A 86 27.89 -9.93 38.11
C LYS A 86 28.24 -8.46 38.15
N VAL A 87 28.19 -7.91 39.35
CA VAL A 87 28.74 -6.58 39.62
C VAL A 87 30.18 -6.50 39.10
N GLY A 88 30.47 -5.47 38.30
CA GLY A 88 31.76 -5.22 37.67
C GLY A 88 31.87 -5.76 36.23
N ASP A 89 30.96 -6.61 35.77
CA ASP A 89 31.01 -7.16 34.41
C ASP A 89 30.78 -6.05 33.37
N PRO A 90 31.51 -6.05 32.25
CA PRO A 90 31.30 -5.08 31.18
C PRO A 90 29.98 -5.32 30.44
N MET A 91 29.22 -4.23 30.21
CA MET A 91 27.97 -4.20 29.47
C MET A 91 28.16 -3.50 28.13
N TYR A 92 27.55 -4.04 27.08
CA TYR A 92 27.72 -3.57 25.70
C TYR A 92 26.44 -2.99 25.12
N LEU A 93 26.58 -2.22 24.05
CA LEU A 93 25.48 -1.58 23.32
C LEU A 93 24.52 -2.62 22.73
N GLY A 94 23.22 -2.35 22.82
CA GLY A 94 22.12 -3.13 22.24
C GLY A 94 20.79 -2.38 22.38
N GLY A 95 19.68 -3.11 22.22
CA GLY A 95 18.29 -2.67 22.37
C GLY A 95 17.73 -1.95 21.15
N PHE A 96 17.96 -2.45 19.93
CA PHE A 96 17.54 -1.75 18.69
C PHE A 96 16.06 -2.01 18.36
N SER A 97 15.17 -1.05 18.65
CA SER A 97 13.71 -1.24 18.47
C SER A 97 13.06 -0.42 17.33
N GLY A 98 13.72 0.60 16.78
CA GLY A 98 13.16 1.43 15.69
C GLY A 98 14.16 1.77 14.58
N LEU A 99 13.68 2.15 13.39
CA LEU A 99 14.53 2.48 12.25
C LEU A 99 14.04 3.69 11.44
N THR A 100 14.96 4.59 11.09
CA THR A 100 14.69 5.66 10.13
C THR A 100 15.93 6.00 9.31
N HIS A 101 15.72 6.69 8.18
CA HIS A 101 16.78 7.27 7.36
C HIS A 101 16.60 8.78 7.28
N VAL A 102 17.71 9.50 7.14
CA VAL A 102 17.70 10.96 7.07
C VAL A 102 18.11 11.38 5.67
N GLU A 103 17.24 12.17 5.02
CA GLU A 103 17.47 12.67 3.66
C GLU A 103 18.84 13.35 3.55
N GLY A 104 19.67 12.87 2.61
CA GLY A 104 21.01 13.39 2.36
C GLY A 104 22.15 12.63 3.04
N ASP A 105 21.86 11.74 4.00
CA ASP A 105 22.85 10.75 4.46
C ASP A 105 23.07 9.67 3.39
N PRO A 106 24.21 8.94 3.40
CA PRO A 106 24.41 7.80 2.51
C PRO A 106 23.29 6.76 2.66
N ALA A 107 22.92 6.12 1.55
CA ALA A 107 21.85 5.12 1.49
C ALA A 107 21.97 3.97 2.50
N ASN A 108 23.19 3.60 2.85
CA ASN A 108 23.49 2.53 3.81
C ASN A 108 23.55 3.01 5.27
N VAL A 109 23.21 4.27 5.53
CA VAL A 109 23.24 4.89 6.85
C VAL A 109 21.83 5.04 7.39
N PHE A 110 21.62 4.52 8.59
CA PHE A 110 20.34 4.51 9.28
C PHE A 110 20.49 5.03 10.70
N TYR A 111 19.37 5.43 11.26
CA TYR A 111 19.23 5.83 12.64
C TYR A 111 18.32 4.81 13.32
N THR A 112 18.86 4.17 14.34
CA THR A 112 18.08 3.39 15.29
C THR A 112 18.20 4.05 16.66
N HIS A 113 17.64 3.45 17.68
CA HIS A 113 17.87 3.86 19.06
C HIS A 113 18.10 2.64 19.91
N THR A 114 18.69 2.88 21.07
CA THR A 114 18.65 1.89 22.13
C THR A 114 17.36 2.02 22.92
N ASP A 115 16.94 0.93 23.53
CA ASP A 115 15.91 0.90 24.57
C ASP A 115 16.40 1.57 25.90
N ARG A 116 15.71 1.36 27.03
CA ARG A 116 16.00 1.92 28.37
C ARG A 116 17.31 1.49 29.02
N GLY A 117 18.00 0.52 28.45
CA GLY A 117 19.25 -0.01 29.00
C GLY A 117 19.14 -1.44 29.51
N PRO A 118 20.29 -2.05 29.86
CA PRO A 118 20.33 -3.43 30.31
C PRO A 118 19.56 -3.63 31.62
N ASN A 119 18.51 -4.43 31.54
CA ASN A 119 17.62 -4.73 32.65
C ASN A 119 17.41 -6.25 32.79
N GLY A 120 16.86 -6.68 33.92
CA GLY A 120 16.62 -8.11 34.16
C GLY A 120 15.57 -8.39 35.23
N ASP A 121 14.82 -9.47 35.02
CA ASP A 121 13.75 -9.89 35.91
C ASP A 121 14.29 -10.45 37.24
N ILE A 122 13.49 -10.29 38.29
CA ILE A 122 13.79 -10.77 39.64
C ILE A 122 12.74 -11.80 40.02
N ASP A 123 13.12 -12.79 40.84
CA ASP A 123 12.16 -13.76 41.39
C ASP A 123 10.95 -13.02 41.99
N ALA A 124 9.78 -13.24 41.38
CA ALA A 124 8.53 -12.61 41.76
C ALA A 124 8.15 -12.88 43.23
N LYS A 125 8.66 -13.96 43.83
CA LYS A 125 8.48 -14.24 45.28
C LYS A 125 9.26 -13.28 46.17
N ALA A 126 10.39 -12.76 45.69
CA ALA A 126 11.24 -11.81 46.39
C ALA A 126 10.78 -10.36 46.16
N CYS A 127 10.40 -10.04 44.91
CA CYS A 127 9.72 -8.79 44.58
C CYS A 127 8.86 -8.93 43.32
N GLU A 128 7.55 -8.81 43.48
CA GLU A 128 6.63 -8.80 42.35
C GLU A 128 6.78 -7.51 41.53
N GLY A 129 7.07 -7.65 40.25
CA GLY A 129 7.20 -6.53 39.31
C GLY A 129 8.46 -5.68 39.49
N CYS A 130 9.47 -6.12 40.26
CA CYS A 130 10.76 -5.44 40.26
C CYS A 130 11.60 -5.81 39.03
N LYS A 131 12.39 -4.85 38.55
CA LYS A 131 13.44 -5.07 37.54
C LYS A 131 14.78 -4.52 38.00
N THR A 132 15.84 -5.29 37.74
CA THR A 132 17.21 -4.80 37.93
C THR A 132 17.59 -3.87 36.80
N PHE A 133 18.34 -2.82 37.12
CA PHE A 133 19.02 -1.99 36.13
C PHE A 133 20.52 -2.16 36.30
N ALA A 134 21.16 -2.86 35.36
CA ALA A 134 22.58 -3.17 35.47
C ALA A 134 23.45 -1.93 35.35
N VAL A 135 23.02 -0.95 34.56
CA VAL A 135 23.68 0.36 34.42
C VAL A 135 22.62 1.44 34.56
N PRO A 136 22.20 1.83 35.79
CA PRO A 136 21.10 2.77 36.00
C PRO A 136 21.32 4.16 35.40
N THR A 137 22.58 4.54 35.21
CA THR A 137 22.97 5.81 34.58
C THR A 137 23.07 5.72 33.06
N PHE A 138 22.73 4.58 32.47
CA PHE A 138 22.65 4.44 31.03
C PHE A 138 21.56 5.38 30.50
N SER A 139 21.90 6.10 29.43
CA SER A 139 20.99 7.02 28.77
C SER A 139 20.57 6.40 27.45
N PRO A 140 19.26 6.22 27.21
CA PRO A 140 18.74 5.87 25.90
C PRO A 140 19.32 6.82 24.86
N GLN A 141 19.71 6.29 23.71
CA GLN A 141 20.48 7.06 22.74
C GLN A 141 20.05 6.74 21.32
N ILE A 142 20.05 7.76 20.48
CA ILE A 142 19.96 7.60 19.03
C ILE A 142 21.31 7.06 18.56
N VAL A 143 21.29 6.00 17.75
CA VAL A 143 22.48 5.34 17.21
C VAL A 143 22.47 5.51 15.71
N LYS A 144 23.45 6.26 15.20
CA LYS A 144 23.71 6.36 13.76
C LYS A 144 24.56 5.16 13.36
N VAL A 145 24.05 4.33 12.46
CA VAL A 145 24.74 3.13 11.98
C VAL A 145 24.95 3.17 10.48
N SER A 146 26.03 2.56 10.00
CA SER A 146 26.18 2.18 8.60
C SER A 146 26.18 0.67 8.47
N LEU A 147 25.51 0.19 7.43
CA LEU A 147 25.43 -1.22 7.06
C LEU A 147 26.43 -1.50 5.93
N GLU A 148 27.46 -2.32 6.19
CA GLU A 148 28.50 -2.65 5.20
C GLU A 148 29.03 -4.08 5.43
N ASN A 149 29.09 -4.90 4.37
CA ASN A 149 29.71 -6.23 4.36
C ASN A 149 29.21 -7.19 5.47
N GLY A 150 27.92 -7.20 5.80
CA GLY A 150 27.36 -8.05 6.86
C GLY A 150 27.63 -7.54 8.28
N SER A 151 28.14 -6.32 8.43
CA SER A 151 28.44 -5.71 9.71
C SER A 151 27.66 -4.42 9.91
N ILE A 152 27.21 -4.21 11.14
CA ILE A 152 26.74 -2.91 11.63
C ILE A 152 27.95 -2.18 12.18
N LYS A 153 28.24 -1.01 11.61
CA LYS A 153 29.22 -0.09 12.18
C LYS A 153 28.50 1.09 12.80
N VAL A 154 28.71 1.29 14.09
CA VAL A 154 28.21 2.48 14.79
C VAL A 154 29.07 3.68 14.40
N LEU A 155 28.43 4.65 13.74
CA LEU A 155 29.05 5.90 13.31
C LEU A 155 28.98 6.97 14.39
N ASP A 156 27.86 7.04 15.09
CA ASP A 156 27.65 8.01 16.16
C ASP A 156 26.67 7.47 17.21
N ARG A 157 26.80 7.98 18.43
CA ARG A 157 25.92 7.68 19.56
C ARG A 157 25.53 8.99 20.21
N ILE A 158 24.24 9.25 20.25
CA ILE A 158 23.68 10.53 20.65
C ILE A 158 22.75 10.28 21.84
N PRO A 159 23.26 10.38 23.08
CA PRO A 159 22.46 10.23 24.29
C PRO A 159 21.34 11.25 24.34
N LEU A 160 20.15 10.81 24.76
CA LEU A 160 19.04 11.70 25.01
C LEU A 160 19.31 12.56 26.24
N LYS A 161 19.02 13.85 26.14
CA LYS A 161 19.37 14.82 27.18
C LYS A 161 18.32 15.89 27.36
N LEU A 162 18.24 16.40 28.58
CA LEU A 162 17.38 17.50 28.96
C LEU A 162 17.86 18.82 28.36
N PRO A 163 16.93 19.73 28.03
CA PRO A 163 17.28 21.05 27.50
C PRO A 163 17.85 21.96 28.59
N ASN A 164 18.49 23.06 28.15
CA ASN A 164 18.89 24.19 28.99
C ASN A 164 19.83 23.85 30.17
N GLY A 165 20.57 22.75 30.08
CA GLY A 165 21.48 22.31 31.15
C GLY A 165 20.76 21.81 32.41
N ALA A 166 19.47 21.47 32.31
CA ALA A 166 18.76 20.77 33.36
C ALA A 166 19.44 19.41 33.63
N ILE A 167 19.35 18.97 34.89
CA ILE A 167 20.02 17.76 35.37
C ILE A 167 18.98 16.70 35.67
N ASP A 168 19.24 15.52 35.13
CA ASP A 168 18.50 14.30 35.37
C ASP A 168 18.75 13.79 36.79
N PRO A 169 17.71 13.39 37.54
CA PRO A 169 17.84 12.98 38.93
C PRO A 169 18.60 11.67 39.14
N ILE A 170 18.70 10.80 38.12
CA ILE A 170 19.35 9.50 38.23
C ILE A 170 20.78 9.56 37.70
N THR A 171 20.97 10.13 36.50
CA THR A 171 22.33 10.18 35.92
C THR A 171 23.20 11.24 36.59
N GLY A 172 22.59 12.27 37.20
CA GLY A 172 23.30 13.42 37.75
C GLY A 172 23.96 14.30 36.68
N THR A 173 23.59 14.11 35.41
CA THR A 173 24.06 14.86 34.25
C THR A 173 22.86 15.41 33.46
N SER A 174 23.09 16.07 32.32
CA SER A 174 21.99 16.43 31.44
C SER A 174 21.35 15.24 30.73
N ASN A 175 22.03 14.09 30.66
CA ASN A 175 21.50 12.92 29.97
C ASN A 175 20.38 12.29 30.79
N ILE A 176 19.27 11.92 30.14
CA ILE A 176 18.19 11.22 30.84
C ILE A 176 18.61 9.78 31.18
N SER A 177 18.01 9.16 32.20
CA SER A 177 18.15 7.72 32.40
C SER A 177 17.10 6.93 31.60
N GLY A 178 17.20 5.60 31.58
CA GLY A 178 16.10 4.71 31.20
C GLY A 178 15.39 4.07 32.41
N VAL A 179 15.71 4.50 33.64
CA VAL A 179 15.07 3.96 34.85
C VAL A 179 13.58 4.33 34.86
N SER A 180 12.72 3.46 35.38
CA SER A 180 11.26 3.65 35.35
C SER A 180 10.81 5.05 35.75
N ASN A 181 9.84 5.60 35.01
CA ASN A 181 9.71 7.04 34.99
C ASN A 181 8.93 7.68 36.17
N PHE A 182 7.84 7.10 36.67
CA PHE A 182 7.00 7.79 37.67
C PHE A 182 6.91 7.04 39.00
N PRO A 183 6.91 7.77 40.13
CA PRO A 183 6.67 7.21 41.46
C PRO A 183 5.20 6.89 41.64
N ASP A 184 4.79 5.79 41.04
CA ASP A 184 3.42 5.32 41.04
C ASP A 184 3.19 4.25 42.12
N ALA A 185 1.95 4.08 42.57
CA ALA A 185 1.62 3.14 43.66
C ALA A 185 2.04 1.71 43.27
N LYS A 186 2.51 0.92 44.26
CA LYS A 186 2.82 -0.51 44.05
C LYS A 186 1.65 -1.19 43.34
N LYS A 187 1.94 -2.17 42.46
CA LYS A 187 0.97 -3.18 42.01
C LYS A 187 0.41 -3.91 43.23
N THR A 188 -0.53 -3.32 43.95
CA THR A 188 -1.30 -3.98 44.99
C THR A 188 -2.55 -4.56 44.35
N ASN A 189 -3.03 -5.68 44.87
CA ASN A 189 -4.10 -6.53 44.32
C ASN A 189 -5.46 -5.88 44.00
N ASP A 190 -5.59 -4.54 44.05
CA ASP A 190 -6.83 -3.82 43.78
C ASP A 190 -6.58 -2.64 42.80
N HIS A 191 -7.14 -2.80 41.58
CA HIS A 191 -7.51 -1.80 40.57
C HIS A 191 -6.41 -1.20 39.66
N LEU A 192 -6.14 -1.89 38.54
CA LEU A 192 -5.31 -1.43 37.41
C LEU A 192 -6.05 -0.43 36.51
N VAL A 193 -5.37 0.67 36.13
CA VAL A 193 -5.36 1.22 34.75
C VAL A 193 -4.10 2.08 34.55
N GLY A 194 -3.56 2.11 33.32
CA GLY A 194 -2.27 2.67 32.86
C GLY A 194 -1.97 4.17 33.08
N ASN A 195 -2.53 4.77 34.13
CA ASN A 195 -2.23 6.12 34.57
C ASN A 195 -2.00 6.13 36.09
N GLY A 196 -0.76 5.94 36.55
CA GLY A 196 -0.47 5.91 37.99
C GLY A 196 -0.04 4.56 38.54
N VAL A 197 0.20 3.58 37.67
CA VAL A 197 0.74 2.26 38.01
C VAL A 197 2.13 2.19 37.41
N ALA A 198 3.14 1.95 38.25
CA ALA A 198 4.49 1.74 37.77
C ALA A 198 4.52 0.46 36.92
N ASP A 199 5.08 0.54 35.72
CA ASP A 199 5.29 -0.62 34.85
C ASP A 199 6.12 -1.67 35.60
N GLU A 200 7.11 -1.18 36.35
CA GLU A 200 7.99 -1.95 37.20
C GLU A 200 8.54 -1.13 38.37
N VAL A 201 9.14 -1.82 39.33
CA VAL A 201 9.87 -1.21 40.45
C VAL A 201 11.37 -1.34 40.16
N PRO A 202 12.07 -0.24 39.85
CA PRO A 202 13.48 -0.31 39.51
C PRO A 202 14.30 -0.60 40.77
N VAL A 203 15.19 -1.57 40.70
CA VAL A 203 16.07 -1.92 41.82
C VAL A 203 17.54 -1.94 41.43
N GLY A 204 18.35 -1.52 42.40
CA GLY A 204 19.80 -1.50 42.33
C GLY A 204 20.39 -2.82 42.82
N SER A 205 21.47 -2.74 43.59
CA SER A 205 22.27 -3.90 44.01
C SER A 205 21.43 -5.03 44.61
N ILE A 206 21.48 -6.21 43.99
CA ILE A 206 20.87 -7.45 44.49
C ILE A 206 21.97 -8.42 44.92
N GLU A 207 21.77 -9.03 46.09
CA GLU A 207 22.56 -10.17 46.54
C GLU A 207 21.77 -11.47 46.38
N TYR A 208 22.46 -12.54 46.01
CA TYR A 208 21.90 -13.90 45.90
C TYR A 208 22.47 -14.81 46.98
N ASN A 209 21.68 -15.76 47.46
CA ASN A 209 22.11 -16.89 48.27
C ASN A 209 22.87 -17.91 47.38
N GLU A 210 23.58 -18.85 48.01
CA GLU A 210 24.29 -19.92 47.29
C GLU A 210 23.37 -20.80 46.44
N ASP A 211 22.07 -20.84 46.75
CA ASP A 211 21.04 -21.57 46.01
C ASP A 211 20.41 -20.77 44.86
N GLY A 212 20.89 -19.54 44.60
CA GLY A 212 20.39 -18.65 43.55
C GLY A 212 19.14 -17.85 43.93
N THR A 213 18.63 -17.95 45.15
CA THR A 213 17.51 -17.12 45.63
C THR A 213 17.97 -15.72 46.03
N VAL A 214 17.11 -14.71 45.84
CA VAL A 214 17.42 -13.32 46.20
C VAL A 214 17.44 -13.13 47.72
N LYS A 215 18.49 -12.50 48.25
CA LYS A 215 18.54 -12.09 49.67
C LYS A 215 17.59 -10.91 49.92
N PRO A 216 16.87 -10.88 51.05
CA PRO A 216 16.08 -9.71 51.44
C PRO A 216 16.96 -8.46 51.63
N GLY A 217 16.43 -7.27 51.29
CA GLY A 217 17.08 -5.99 51.59
C GLY A 217 17.76 -5.27 50.41
N PHE A 218 17.37 -5.55 49.17
CA PHE A 218 17.82 -4.81 47.97
C PHE A 218 17.35 -3.35 47.97
N THR A 219 18.12 -2.49 47.31
CA THR A 219 17.84 -1.04 47.22
C THR A 219 16.90 -0.76 46.06
N VAL A 220 15.75 -0.13 46.33
CA VAL A 220 14.86 0.41 45.29
C VAL A 220 15.46 1.71 44.76
N LEU A 221 15.63 1.82 43.44
CA LEU A 221 16.09 3.04 42.79
C LEU A 221 14.94 4.07 42.78
N PRO A 222 15.25 5.38 42.82
CA PRO A 222 14.23 6.38 42.57
C PRO A 222 13.73 6.27 41.13
N ASN A 223 12.45 6.60 40.92
CA ASN A 223 11.90 6.76 39.58
C ASN A 223 12.36 8.09 38.95
N ASP A 224 12.40 8.13 37.62
CA ASP A 224 12.87 9.28 36.85
C ASP A 224 11.83 9.83 35.88
N PRO A 225 11.14 10.94 36.18
CA PRO A 225 10.03 11.41 35.37
C PRO A 225 10.44 11.86 33.96
N TYR A 226 11.74 11.99 33.68
CA TYR A 226 12.27 12.27 32.35
C TYR A 226 12.67 11.04 31.56
N ALA A 227 12.81 9.88 32.20
CA ALA A 227 13.23 8.66 31.54
C ALA A 227 12.27 8.20 30.44
N LEU A 228 12.85 7.44 29.52
CA LEU A 228 12.21 6.90 28.34
C LEU A 228 12.62 5.43 28.15
N ASP A 229 11.66 4.64 27.72
CA ASP A 229 11.75 3.24 27.28
C ASP A 229 11.37 3.28 25.81
N LEU A 230 12.34 3.35 24.91
CA LEU A 230 12.11 3.87 23.56
C LEU A 230 11.72 2.75 22.61
N GLU A 231 10.69 2.99 21.79
CA GLU A 231 10.16 1.96 20.88
C GLU A 231 10.31 2.29 19.39
N SER A 232 9.98 3.51 18.95
CA SER A 232 10.16 3.94 17.55
C SER A 232 10.91 5.26 17.39
N ILE A 233 11.38 5.49 16.16
CA ILE A 233 12.04 6.72 15.72
C ILE A 233 11.63 7.07 14.29
N THR A 234 11.32 8.34 14.04
CA THR A 234 11.12 8.87 12.69
C THR A 234 11.71 10.28 12.57
N TYR A 235 12.20 10.63 11.37
CA TYR A 235 12.88 11.91 11.14
C TYR A 235 11.95 12.96 10.52
N ASP A 236 11.99 14.16 11.08
CA ASP A 236 11.27 15.35 10.62
C ASP A 236 12.24 16.35 10.01
N ARG A 237 12.25 16.45 8.68
CA ARG A 237 13.13 17.37 7.95
C ARG A 237 12.76 18.84 8.14
N SER A 238 11.49 19.12 8.48
CA SER A 238 11.00 20.50 8.54
C SER A 238 11.57 21.24 9.74
N THR A 239 11.83 20.51 10.82
CA THR A 239 12.38 21.01 12.08
C THR A 239 13.80 20.51 12.36
N ASP A 240 14.32 19.61 11.54
CA ASP A 240 15.59 18.88 11.75
C ASP A 240 15.62 18.18 13.12
N THR A 241 14.57 17.40 13.39
CA THR A 241 14.37 16.67 14.65
C THR A 241 13.95 15.23 14.39
N PHE A 242 13.98 14.41 15.42
CA PHE A 242 13.33 13.10 15.48
C PHE A 242 12.06 13.17 16.32
N TRP A 243 11.07 12.39 15.94
CA TRP A 243 9.95 12.01 16.80
C TRP A 243 10.18 10.58 17.28
N MET A 244 10.04 10.34 18.59
CA MET A 244 10.32 9.05 19.20
C MET A 244 9.24 8.68 20.21
N SER A 245 8.76 7.44 20.20
CA SER A 245 7.74 6.96 21.15
C SER A 245 8.35 6.21 22.33
N GLU A 246 7.54 5.94 23.36
CA GLU A 246 7.99 5.18 24.53
C GLU A 246 6.95 4.24 25.16
N GLU A 247 7.44 3.24 25.93
CA GLU A 247 6.65 2.18 26.56
C GLU A 247 6.08 2.54 27.94
N TYR A 248 6.85 3.24 28.80
CA TYR A 248 6.44 3.60 30.17
C TYR A 248 5.15 4.44 30.25
N ARG A 249 4.71 5.06 29.16
CA ARG A 249 3.41 5.72 28.97
C ARG A 249 3.16 5.87 27.48
N PRO A 250 1.90 6.04 27.03
CA PRO A 250 1.66 6.29 25.63
C PRO A 250 2.03 7.75 25.32
N SER A 251 3.31 8.02 25.12
CA SER A 251 3.83 9.37 24.83
C SER A 251 4.85 9.37 23.72
N ILE A 252 5.03 10.55 23.13
CA ILE A 252 5.96 10.78 22.03
C ILE A 252 6.79 12.01 22.38
N VAL A 253 8.11 11.96 22.17
CA VAL A 253 9.02 13.09 22.36
C VAL A 253 9.53 13.61 21.02
N GLN A 254 9.71 14.93 20.93
CA GLN A 254 10.48 15.54 19.84
C GLN A 254 11.91 15.78 20.31
N VAL A 255 12.89 15.33 19.54
CA VAL A 255 14.30 15.31 19.91
C VAL A 255 15.15 15.95 18.81
N LYS A 256 16.05 16.86 19.15
CA LYS A 256 17.04 17.39 18.20
C LYS A 256 18.04 16.32 17.76
N ARG A 257 18.71 16.57 16.62
CA ARG A 257 19.84 15.77 16.14
C ARG A 257 20.96 15.54 17.17
N ASP A 258 21.07 16.40 18.17
CA ASP A 258 22.07 16.31 19.23
C ASP A 258 21.57 15.64 20.52
N GLY A 259 20.36 15.06 20.50
CA GLY A 259 19.74 14.34 21.60
C GLY A 259 18.92 15.21 22.56
N THR A 260 18.86 16.54 22.37
CA THR A 260 18.06 17.39 23.25
C THR A 260 16.56 17.20 23.02
N ILE A 261 15.84 16.82 24.08
CA ILE A 261 14.38 16.71 24.09
C ILE A 261 13.76 18.11 24.12
N LEU A 262 12.84 18.38 23.20
CA LEU A 262 12.17 19.68 23.02
C LEU A 262 10.78 19.73 23.61
N GLN A 263 10.04 18.63 23.53
CA GLN A 263 8.69 18.52 24.05
C GLN A 263 8.31 17.04 24.20
N ARG A 264 7.33 16.78 25.06
CA ARG A 264 6.68 15.48 25.21
C ARG A 264 5.16 15.63 25.03
N ILE A 265 4.61 14.81 24.15
CA ILE A 265 3.18 14.70 23.89
C ILE A 265 2.62 13.56 24.73
N VAL A 266 1.57 13.81 25.50
CA VAL A 266 0.94 12.85 26.41
C VAL A 266 -0.60 12.88 26.28
N PRO A 267 -1.31 11.86 26.80
CA PRO A 267 -2.76 11.89 26.95
C PRO A 267 -3.23 13.09 27.78
N ALA A 268 -4.41 13.60 27.42
CA ALA A 268 -5.07 14.65 28.17
C ALA A 268 -5.27 14.27 29.65
N GLY A 269 -4.88 15.17 30.56
CA GLY A 269 -4.92 14.98 32.01
C GLY A 269 -3.60 14.54 32.66
N LEU A 270 -2.54 14.24 31.88
CA LEU A 270 -1.27 13.76 32.44
C LEU A 270 -0.27 14.86 32.78
N LYS A 271 -0.44 16.09 32.29
CA LYS A 271 0.54 17.17 32.48
C LYS A 271 0.82 17.48 33.94
N GLN A 272 -0.21 17.46 34.78
CA GLN A 272 -0.06 17.76 36.21
C GLN A 272 0.88 16.77 36.91
N LYS A 273 0.91 15.51 36.49
CA LYS A 273 1.81 14.51 37.08
C LYS A 273 3.28 14.86 36.89
N PHE A 274 3.65 15.34 35.70
CA PHE A 274 5.02 15.79 35.44
C PHE A 274 5.38 16.99 36.31
N ILE A 275 4.44 17.93 36.50
CA ILE A 275 4.63 19.09 37.37
C ILE A 275 4.84 18.64 38.83
N ASP A 276 4.00 17.72 39.32
CA ASP A 276 4.08 17.19 40.68
C ASP A 276 5.37 16.41 40.94
N ALA A 277 5.90 15.75 39.91
CA ALA A 277 7.21 15.08 39.92
C ALA A 277 8.40 16.04 39.72
N ASN A 278 8.16 17.37 39.68
CA ASN A 278 9.15 18.40 39.40
C ASN A 278 9.87 18.25 38.04
N ALA A 279 9.20 17.62 37.07
CA ALA A 279 9.71 17.33 35.74
C ALA A 279 9.40 18.47 34.75
N THR A 280 9.85 19.69 35.06
CA THR A 280 9.46 20.92 34.34
C THR A 280 10.43 21.33 33.22
N ALA A 281 11.56 20.64 33.05
CA ALA A 281 12.57 21.00 32.05
C ALA A 281 12.09 20.78 30.62
N VAL A 282 11.22 19.79 30.40
CA VAL A 282 10.65 19.45 29.09
C VAL A 282 9.18 19.92 29.04
N PRO A 283 8.80 20.77 28.07
CA PRO A 283 7.40 21.11 27.84
C PRO A 283 6.52 19.88 27.63
N ILE A 284 5.43 19.79 28.41
CA ILE A 284 4.43 18.72 28.31
C ILE A 284 3.16 19.22 27.63
N ASN A 285 2.79 18.55 26.54
CA ASN A 285 1.65 18.87 25.69
C ASN A 285 0.63 17.72 25.70
N GLU A 286 -0.64 18.06 25.93
CA GLU A 286 -1.74 17.11 26.14
C GLU A 286 -2.53 16.88 24.85
N SER A 287 -1.84 16.44 23.79
CA SER A 287 -2.41 16.36 22.44
C SER A 287 -3.05 15.01 22.13
N LEU A 288 -2.89 13.99 22.97
CA LEU A 288 -3.51 12.68 22.78
C LEU A 288 -4.84 12.59 23.56
N PRO A 289 -5.85 11.85 23.04
CA PRO A 289 -7.10 11.64 23.77
C PRO A 289 -6.88 11.00 25.15
N ALA A 290 -7.69 11.37 26.14
CA ALA A 290 -7.54 10.88 27.52
C ALA A 290 -7.63 9.34 27.62
N VAL A 291 -8.43 8.70 26.76
CA VAL A 291 -8.58 7.23 26.73
C VAL A 291 -7.25 6.50 26.49
N TRP A 292 -6.27 7.13 25.83
CA TRP A 292 -4.95 6.54 25.64
C TRP A 292 -4.23 6.27 26.95
N SER A 293 -4.59 6.95 28.05
CA SER A 293 -4.08 6.64 29.38
C SER A 293 -4.57 5.28 29.94
N THR A 294 -5.46 4.57 29.21
CA THR A 294 -5.95 3.24 29.58
C THR A 294 -5.15 2.10 28.95
N ARG A 295 -3.95 2.41 28.41
CA ARG A 295 -2.99 1.39 27.99
C ARG A 295 -2.74 0.33 29.07
N MET A 296 -2.29 -0.84 28.64
CA MET A 296 -1.71 -1.80 29.58
C MET A 296 -0.32 -1.31 30.03
N PRO A 297 0.02 -1.43 31.32
CA PRO A 297 1.40 -1.22 31.79
C PRO A 297 2.39 -2.10 31.01
N ASN A 298 3.57 -1.57 30.69
CA ASN A 298 4.59 -2.19 29.82
C ASN A 298 4.03 -2.57 28.44
N ARG A 299 3.27 -1.64 27.82
CA ARG A 299 2.67 -1.70 26.46
C ARG A 299 2.32 -0.29 25.97
N GLY A 300 3.32 0.54 25.66
CA GLY A 300 3.13 1.95 25.30
C GLY A 300 2.86 2.18 23.82
N ILE A 301 3.35 3.29 23.29
CA ILE A 301 3.31 3.55 21.84
C ILE A 301 4.53 2.92 21.23
N GLU A 302 4.31 1.99 20.30
CA GLU A 302 5.40 1.16 19.75
C GLU A 302 5.77 1.64 18.37
N GLY A 303 4.79 1.70 17.46
CA GLY A 303 4.98 2.27 16.15
C GLY A 303 4.64 3.75 16.12
N SER A 304 5.55 4.55 15.57
CA SER A 304 5.26 5.92 15.14
C SER A 304 6.03 6.28 13.87
N SER A 305 5.38 7.00 12.96
CA SER A 305 5.98 7.33 11.67
C SER A 305 5.41 8.59 11.07
N LEU A 306 6.28 9.42 10.51
CA LEU A 306 5.95 10.69 9.87
C LEU A 306 5.69 10.45 8.38
N THR A 307 4.65 11.09 7.83
CA THR A 307 4.41 11.10 6.39
C THR A 307 5.58 11.74 5.63
N PRO A 308 5.87 11.32 4.38
CA PRO A 308 7.01 11.86 3.63
C PRO A 308 6.96 13.39 3.39
N ASP A 309 5.77 13.98 3.38
CA ASP A 309 5.59 15.43 3.28
C ASP A 309 5.88 16.18 4.60
N GLY A 310 6.12 15.46 5.70
CA GLY A 310 6.41 15.98 7.03
C GLY A 310 5.20 16.54 7.78
N LYS A 311 3.98 16.31 7.28
CA LYS A 311 2.78 16.95 7.82
C LYS A 311 2.14 16.19 8.98
N TYR A 312 2.08 14.86 8.87
CA TYR A 312 1.33 14.02 9.79
C TYR A 312 2.20 12.97 10.43
N LEU A 313 2.15 12.89 11.76
CA LEU A 313 2.75 11.82 12.54
C LEU A 313 1.67 10.82 12.95
N PHE A 314 1.84 9.57 12.55
CA PHE A 314 1.00 8.46 13.00
C PHE A 314 1.63 7.77 14.22
N ALA A 315 0.79 7.26 15.10
CA ALA A 315 1.23 6.44 16.23
C ALA A 315 0.22 5.35 16.60
N ALA A 316 0.70 4.18 17.02
CA ALA A 316 -0.12 3.07 17.51
C ALA A 316 0.34 2.57 18.88
N ILE A 317 -0.63 2.18 19.69
CA ILE A 317 -0.39 1.45 20.93
C ILE A 317 -0.05 -0.03 20.64
N GLN A 318 0.83 -0.65 21.42
CA GLN A 318 1.27 -2.04 21.20
C GLN A 318 0.13 -3.05 21.10
N SER A 319 -0.91 -2.87 21.92
CA SER A 319 -1.98 -3.86 22.07
C SER A 319 -3.28 -3.20 22.55
N PRO A 320 -4.41 -3.93 22.51
CA PRO A 320 -5.70 -3.38 22.93
C PRO A 320 -5.69 -2.80 24.35
N MET A 321 -6.33 -1.63 24.49
CA MET A 321 -6.42 -0.90 25.74
C MET A 321 -7.29 -1.62 26.79
N ILE A 322 -7.07 -1.30 28.06
CA ILE A 322 -7.89 -1.76 29.19
C ILE A 322 -9.15 -0.89 29.28
N ASN A 323 -10.03 -1.03 28.28
CA ASN A 323 -11.25 -0.23 28.17
C ASN A 323 -12.44 -1.09 27.66
N PRO A 324 -13.53 -1.33 28.43
CA PRO A 324 -13.79 -0.76 29.74
C PRO A 324 -12.80 -1.29 30.76
N ILE A 325 -12.59 -0.52 31.81
CA ILE A 325 -11.81 -0.97 32.94
C ILE A 325 -12.62 -2.05 33.63
N THR A 326 -12.06 -3.27 33.74
CA THR A 326 -12.68 -4.33 34.55
C THR A 326 -12.37 -4.12 36.03
N ALA A 327 -13.12 -4.73 36.95
CA ALA A 327 -12.84 -4.61 38.39
C ALA A 327 -11.40 -5.03 38.77
N ASN A 328 -10.83 -5.95 37.98
CA ASN A 328 -9.46 -6.44 38.11
C ASN A 328 -8.48 -5.74 37.16
N GLY A 329 -8.92 -4.69 36.45
CA GLY A 329 -8.25 -3.93 35.40
C GLY A 329 -7.44 -4.77 34.41
N LYS A 330 -8.01 -5.91 34.01
CA LYS A 330 -7.50 -6.75 32.94
C LYS A 330 -8.05 -6.28 31.60
N VAL A 331 -7.22 -6.38 30.56
CA VAL A 331 -7.67 -6.26 29.17
C VAL A 331 -8.75 -7.29 28.88
N ASN A 332 -9.69 -6.92 28.03
CA ASN A 332 -10.57 -7.88 27.41
C ASN A 332 -9.72 -8.79 26.51
N ALA A 333 -9.42 -10.02 26.96
CA ALA A 333 -8.60 -10.98 26.24
C ALA A 333 -9.16 -11.38 24.86
N ALA A 334 -10.44 -11.05 24.58
CA ALA A 334 -11.05 -11.25 23.28
C ALA A 334 -10.93 -10.02 22.37
N SER A 335 -10.49 -8.87 22.88
CA SER A 335 -10.35 -7.63 22.10
C SER A 335 -9.28 -7.77 21.03
N ARG A 336 -9.57 -7.17 19.88
CA ARG A 336 -8.67 -7.08 18.74
C ARG A 336 -8.47 -5.64 18.25
N ALA A 337 -9.08 -4.66 18.93
CA ALA A 337 -8.98 -3.25 18.57
C ALA A 337 -7.67 -2.64 19.09
N VAL A 338 -6.83 -2.20 18.16
CA VAL A 338 -5.75 -1.26 18.41
C VAL A 338 -6.11 0.09 17.83
N ARG A 339 -5.80 1.17 18.56
CA ARG A 339 -6.03 2.54 18.11
C ARG A 339 -4.80 3.08 17.40
N ILE A 340 -5.02 3.75 16.28
CA ILE A 340 -4.00 4.52 15.55
C ILE A 340 -4.41 5.98 15.56
N ILE A 341 -3.54 6.86 16.05
CA ILE A 341 -3.76 8.31 16.08
C ILE A 341 -2.98 8.99 14.97
N LYS A 342 -3.58 10.01 14.33
CA LYS A 342 -2.94 10.91 13.36
C LYS A 342 -2.79 12.29 14.00
N LEU A 343 -1.56 12.78 14.12
CA LEU A 343 -1.21 14.08 14.66
C LEU A 343 -0.75 15.00 13.53
N ASP A 344 -1.29 16.22 13.43
CA ASP A 344 -0.68 17.30 12.64
C ASP A 344 0.50 17.89 13.43
N VAL A 345 1.70 17.80 12.86
CA VAL A 345 2.95 18.27 13.50
C VAL A 345 3.49 19.56 12.87
N THR A 346 2.75 20.19 11.95
CA THR A 346 3.17 21.44 11.30
C THR A 346 3.14 22.65 12.24
N GLN A 347 2.51 22.49 13.40
CA GLN A 347 2.42 23.49 14.45
C GLN A 347 3.42 23.20 15.58
N ALA A 348 3.81 24.24 16.32
CA ALA A 348 4.74 24.10 17.44
C ALA A 348 4.26 23.11 18.52
N VAL A 349 2.94 23.03 18.72
CA VAL A 349 2.28 22.02 19.55
C VAL A 349 1.49 21.13 18.61
N PRO A 350 1.88 19.85 18.44
CA PRO A 350 1.14 18.93 17.60
C PRO A 350 -0.29 18.72 18.08
N THR A 351 -1.21 18.44 17.17
CA THR A 351 -2.63 18.26 17.48
C THR A 351 -3.18 16.99 16.84
N ALA A 352 -3.93 16.19 17.60
CA ALA A 352 -4.68 15.07 17.02
C ALA A 352 -5.72 15.57 16.03
N VAL A 353 -5.72 14.97 14.83
CA VAL A 353 -6.63 15.31 13.73
C VAL A 353 -7.51 14.15 13.28
N ALA A 354 -7.11 12.91 13.57
CA ALA A 354 -7.96 11.73 13.37
C ALA A 354 -7.53 10.57 14.28
N GLU A 355 -8.46 9.65 14.55
CA GLU A 355 -8.21 8.38 15.26
C GLU A 355 -8.96 7.23 14.59
N TYR A 356 -8.27 6.11 14.37
CA TYR A 356 -8.74 4.96 13.61
C TYR A 356 -8.57 3.65 14.38
N VAL A 357 -9.29 2.61 13.97
CA VAL A 357 -9.19 1.28 14.58
C VAL A 357 -8.51 0.33 13.61
N TYR A 358 -7.40 -0.24 14.08
CA TYR A 358 -6.72 -1.35 13.47
C TYR A 358 -7.17 -2.66 14.13
N VAL A 359 -7.60 -3.64 13.34
CA VAL A 359 -8.07 -4.93 13.85
C VAL A 359 -6.95 -5.96 13.72
N MET A 360 -6.33 -6.33 14.84
CA MET A 360 -5.26 -7.33 14.90
C MET A 360 -5.74 -8.70 14.42
N ASP A 361 -4.88 -9.53 13.84
CA ASP A 361 -5.22 -10.92 13.49
C ASP A 361 -5.50 -11.79 14.74
N ASP A 362 -6.37 -12.78 14.57
CA ASP A 362 -6.70 -13.76 15.62
C ASP A 362 -5.65 -14.87 15.65
N VAL A 363 -4.69 -14.75 16.55
CA VAL A 363 -3.66 -15.76 16.78
C VAL A 363 -4.10 -16.70 17.90
N ALA A 364 -4.17 -17.99 17.62
CA ALA A 364 -4.77 -18.96 18.53
C ALA A 364 -3.96 -19.10 19.85
N ASN A 365 -4.60 -18.73 20.97
CA ASN A 365 -4.11 -18.91 22.35
C ASN A 365 -2.83 -18.13 22.71
N VAL A 366 -2.52 -17.05 21.98
CA VAL A 366 -1.36 -16.19 22.26
C VAL A 366 -1.75 -14.72 22.06
N SER A 367 -1.21 -13.82 22.89
CA SER A 367 -1.38 -12.37 22.70
C SER A 367 -0.68 -11.90 21.43
N ASN A 368 -1.28 -10.93 20.73
CA ASN A 368 -0.75 -10.30 19.52
C ASN A 368 -0.39 -8.83 19.81
N TYR A 369 0.61 -8.31 19.09
CA TYR A 369 1.26 -7.01 19.32
C TYR A 369 1.58 -6.33 17.99
N ILE A 370 1.56 -5.01 17.97
CA ILE A 370 2.24 -4.17 16.96
C ILE A 370 3.55 -3.72 17.59
N SER A 371 4.63 -3.70 16.83
CA SER A 371 5.97 -3.30 17.29
C SER A 371 6.48 -2.03 16.60
N ASP A 372 6.14 -1.81 15.32
CA ASP A 372 6.51 -0.60 14.58
C ASP A 372 5.62 -0.34 13.35
N MET A 373 5.75 0.84 12.74
CA MET A 373 5.01 1.24 11.55
C MET A 373 5.76 2.19 10.62
N ILE A 374 5.31 2.28 9.37
CA ILE A 374 5.77 3.25 8.38
C ILE A 374 4.56 3.99 7.81
N ALA A 375 4.60 5.32 7.81
CA ALA A 375 3.64 6.14 7.10
C ALA A 375 4.08 6.30 5.64
N VAL A 376 3.37 5.67 4.72
CA VAL A 376 3.65 5.77 3.28
C VAL A 376 3.12 7.09 2.75
N ASP A 377 1.91 7.44 3.14
CA ASP A 377 1.27 8.73 2.90
C ASP A 377 0.22 9.02 3.98
N GLU A 378 -0.65 10.00 3.73
CA GLU A 378 -1.66 10.42 4.70
C GLU A 378 -2.82 9.43 4.94
N ASN A 379 -2.95 8.39 4.11
CA ASN A 379 -3.99 7.37 4.14
C ASN A 379 -3.44 5.92 4.13
N HIS A 380 -2.16 5.71 3.89
CA HIS A 380 -1.56 4.38 3.81
C HIS A 380 -0.41 4.19 4.80
N LEU A 381 -0.49 3.12 5.58
CA LEU A 381 0.51 2.70 6.55
C LEU A 381 1.05 1.30 6.21
N ILE A 382 2.22 0.99 6.74
CA ILE A 382 2.76 -0.37 6.83
C ILE A 382 2.98 -0.66 8.30
N ILE A 383 2.50 -1.80 8.78
CA ILE A 383 2.45 -2.11 10.22
C ILE A 383 2.86 -3.57 10.40
N ASP A 384 3.73 -3.85 11.37
CA ASP A 384 4.01 -5.23 11.76
C ASP A 384 2.97 -5.78 12.77
N GLU A 385 2.79 -7.09 12.79
CA GLU A 385 2.10 -7.79 13.87
C GLU A 385 2.90 -9.02 14.28
N ARG A 386 3.07 -9.20 15.59
CA ARG A 386 3.72 -10.38 16.17
C ARG A 386 2.97 -10.96 17.35
N ASP A 387 3.03 -12.27 17.53
CA ASP A 387 2.56 -12.91 18.76
C ASP A 387 3.63 -12.97 19.86
N ALA A 388 3.20 -13.23 21.09
CA ALA A 388 4.08 -13.31 22.27
C ALA A 388 5.13 -14.42 22.20
N ASN A 389 4.86 -15.44 21.40
CA ASN A 389 5.75 -16.59 21.24
C ASN A 389 6.67 -16.45 20.03
N TYR A 390 6.53 -15.36 19.26
CA TYR A 390 7.33 -15.10 18.07
C TYR A 390 7.11 -16.13 16.94
N GLU A 391 5.98 -16.84 16.99
CA GLU A 391 5.55 -17.85 16.02
C GLU A 391 4.63 -17.27 14.93
N PHE A 392 4.09 -16.08 15.16
CA PHE A 392 3.37 -15.27 14.18
C PHE A 392 4.11 -13.95 14.05
N LYS A 393 4.57 -13.61 12.85
CA LYS A 393 5.29 -12.37 12.54
C LYS A 393 5.01 -11.95 11.12
N LYS A 394 4.23 -10.89 10.95
CA LYS A 394 3.75 -10.46 9.64
C LYS A 394 3.83 -8.95 9.53
N ILE A 395 3.95 -8.47 8.31
CA ILE A 395 3.90 -7.06 7.99
C ILE A 395 2.73 -6.86 7.05
N PHE A 396 1.90 -5.87 7.32
CA PHE A 396 0.68 -5.56 6.60
C PHE A 396 0.76 -4.16 6.00
N THR A 397 0.21 -3.98 4.80
CA THR A 397 -0.27 -2.67 4.35
C THR A 397 -1.61 -2.38 5.04
N ALA A 398 -1.85 -1.12 5.37
CA ALA A 398 -3.04 -0.65 6.07
C ALA A 398 -3.57 0.61 5.36
N ASP A 399 -4.79 0.52 4.82
CA ASP A 399 -5.49 1.58 4.08
C ASP A 399 -6.58 2.20 4.98
N LEU A 400 -6.43 3.50 5.22
CA LEU A 400 -7.28 4.33 6.05
C LEU A 400 -8.35 5.08 5.24
N THR A 401 -8.35 5.00 3.90
CA THR A 401 -9.19 5.81 2.99
C THR A 401 -10.67 5.76 3.35
N ASN A 402 -11.18 4.57 3.72
CA ASN A 402 -12.56 4.36 4.12
C ASN A 402 -12.73 4.12 5.64
N ALA A 403 -11.64 4.18 6.41
CA ALA A 403 -11.68 3.94 7.84
C ALA A 403 -12.41 5.10 8.55
N THR A 404 -13.22 4.78 9.56
CA THR A 404 -13.96 5.80 10.30
C THR A 404 -13.03 6.55 11.24
N ASP A 405 -12.90 7.86 11.04
CA ASP A 405 -12.34 8.77 12.05
C ASP A 405 -13.31 8.91 13.23
N PHE A 406 -12.90 8.41 14.39
CA PHE A 406 -13.66 8.48 15.63
C PHE A 406 -13.02 9.37 16.70
N LEU A 407 -12.04 10.21 16.34
CA LEU A 407 -11.43 11.15 17.28
C LEU A 407 -12.50 11.95 18.03
N GLY A 408 -12.42 11.99 19.35
CA GLY A 408 -13.40 12.71 20.18
C GLY A 408 -14.74 12.00 20.40
N LYS A 409 -15.01 10.89 19.70
CA LYS A 409 -16.30 10.18 19.75
C LYS A 409 -16.28 8.96 20.67
N LEU A 410 -15.14 8.27 20.76
CA LEU A 410 -14.97 7.00 21.50
C LEU A 410 -13.90 7.10 22.59
N ASP A 411 -13.79 8.28 23.19
CA ASP A 411 -12.82 8.61 24.25
C ASP A 411 -13.32 8.30 25.66
N ASN A 412 -14.54 7.78 25.78
CA ASN A 412 -15.11 7.41 27.06
C ASN A 412 -14.37 6.20 27.64
N VAL A 413 -13.89 6.37 28.87
CA VAL A 413 -13.40 5.26 29.69
C VAL A 413 -14.62 4.54 30.27
N GLY A 414 -14.79 3.26 29.92
CA GLY A 414 -15.93 2.47 30.39
C GLY A 414 -15.88 2.23 31.90
N VAL A 415 -17.03 2.39 32.58
CA VAL A 415 -17.19 2.29 34.04
C VAL A 415 -17.41 0.84 34.47
N VAL A 416 -16.68 0.39 35.51
CA VAL A 416 -16.89 -0.92 36.15
C VAL A 416 -18.32 -1.02 36.67
N GLY A 417 -19.12 -1.94 36.13
CA GLY A 417 -20.43 -2.31 36.68
C GLY A 417 -21.64 -1.53 36.15
N GLU A 418 -21.51 -0.71 35.11
CA GLU A 418 -22.66 -0.10 34.41
C GLU A 418 -23.10 -0.95 33.20
N ALA A 419 -24.41 -1.23 33.12
CA ALA A 419 -24.99 -2.16 32.14
C ALA A 419 -25.43 -1.50 30.81
N ALA A 420 -25.07 -0.24 30.53
CA ALA A 420 -25.77 0.57 29.52
C ALA A 420 -24.97 0.99 28.28
N GLY A 421 -23.70 0.59 28.10
CA GLY A 421 -22.92 0.93 26.90
C GLY A 421 -21.71 0.03 26.62
N SER A 422 -21.14 0.14 25.42
CA SER A 422 -19.93 -0.53 24.95
C SER A 422 -18.80 0.46 24.64
N THR A 423 -17.56 0.00 24.79
CA THR A 423 -16.33 0.66 24.30
C THR A 423 -15.89 0.03 22.98
N LEU A 424 -14.96 0.69 22.29
CA LEU A 424 -14.33 0.15 21.07
C LEU A 424 -13.76 -1.26 21.30
N GLU A 425 -12.99 -1.43 22.38
CA GLU A 425 -12.28 -2.67 22.69
C GLU A 425 -13.20 -3.77 23.27
N SER A 426 -14.42 -3.42 23.69
CA SER A 426 -15.47 -4.40 23.99
C SER A 426 -16.30 -4.81 22.77
N ALA A 427 -16.38 -3.94 21.75
CA ALA A 427 -17.16 -4.18 20.53
C ALA A 427 -16.35 -4.93 19.46
N VAL A 428 -15.06 -4.63 19.34
CA VAL A 428 -14.15 -5.24 18.36
C VAL A 428 -13.46 -6.45 19.01
N VAL A 429 -14.18 -7.56 19.06
CA VAL A 429 -13.73 -8.81 19.68
C VAL A 429 -13.73 -9.99 18.71
N LYS A 430 -13.06 -11.08 19.07
CA LYS A 430 -13.16 -12.36 18.36
C LYS A 430 -14.62 -12.81 18.25
N GLY A 431 -15.09 -13.05 17.02
CA GLY A 431 -16.46 -13.46 16.73
C GLY A 431 -17.50 -12.35 16.83
N ALA A 432 -17.07 -11.08 16.91
CA ALA A 432 -17.98 -9.93 16.86
C ALA A 432 -18.79 -9.93 15.56
N VAL A 433 -20.07 -9.56 15.67
CA VAL A 433 -20.96 -9.36 14.53
C VAL A 433 -20.72 -7.96 13.98
N VAL A 434 -20.24 -7.88 12.74
CA VAL A 434 -20.22 -6.66 11.93
C VAL A 434 -21.52 -6.56 11.14
N ASP A 435 -21.90 -5.36 10.74
CA ASP A 435 -23.04 -5.18 9.84
C ASP A 435 -22.73 -5.63 8.40
N GLU A 436 -23.70 -5.53 7.49
CA GLU A 436 -23.56 -5.93 6.08
C GLU A 436 -22.49 -5.14 5.31
N HIS A 437 -22.02 -4.02 5.86
CA HIS A 437 -20.96 -3.18 5.30
C HIS A 437 -19.61 -3.40 5.99
N GLY A 438 -19.55 -4.19 7.07
CA GLY A 438 -18.32 -4.43 7.82
C GLY A 438 -18.04 -3.57 9.02
N GLN A 439 -19.03 -2.78 9.43
CA GLN A 439 -18.82 -1.79 10.48
C GLN A 439 -19.11 -2.41 11.85
N TYR A 440 -18.30 -2.03 12.83
CA TYR A 440 -18.55 -2.32 14.24
C TYR A 440 -19.49 -1.26 14.82
N THR A 441 -20.49 -1.68 15.59
CA THR A 441 -21.36 -0.74 16.31
C THR A 441 -20.87 -0.56 17.74
N VAL A 442 -20.50 0.67 18.10
CA VAL A 442 -20.10 1.05 19.46
C VAL A 442 -21.14 1.98 20.06
N THR A 443 -21.62 1.69 21.28
CA THR A 443 -22.62 2.49 21.98
C THR A 443 -22.03 3.02 23.28
N PRO A 444 -21.26 4.12 23.24
CA PRO A 444 -20.61 4.65 24.43
C PRO A 444 -21.63 5.06 25.50
N VAL A 445 -21.27 4.88 26.78
CA VAL A 445 -22.12 5.28 27.91
C VAL A 445 -22.36 6.79 27.85
N GLY A 446 -23.63 7.20 27.76
CA GLY A 446 -24.00 8.62 27.68
C GLY A 446 -23.66 9.31 26.35
N GLY A 447 -23.20 8.58 25.33
CA GLY A 447 -22.89 9.09 24.00
C GLY A 447 -23.81 8.55 22.90
N ALA A 448 -23.64 9.05 21.68
CA ALA A 448 -24.35 8.55 20.51
C ALA A 448 -23.73 7.25 20.00
N VAL A 449 -24.54 6.38 19.41
CA VAL A 449 -24.05 5.19 18.71
C VAL A 449 -23.10 5.61 17.59
N VAL A 450 -21.96 4.95 17.49
CA VAL A 450 -20.93 5.16 16.47
C VAL A 450 -20.76 3.88 15.68
N SER A 451 -21.01 3.92 14.38
CA SER A 451 -20.61 2.87 13.45
C SER A 451 -19.15 3.11 13.04
N VAL A 452 -18.32 2.08 13.16
CA VAL A 452 -16.87 2.18 12.97
C VAL A 452 -16.44 1.20 11.88
N MET A 453 -16.08 1.75 10.73
CA MET A 453 -15.34 1.02 9.69
C MET A 453 -13.87 0.90 10.12
N PRO A 454 -13.33 -0.33 10.23
CA PRO A 454 -11.92 -0.51 10.55
C PRO A 454 -11.01 -0.14 9.38
N ILE A 455 -9.73 0.01 9.68
CA ILE A 455 -8.66 0.05 8.67
C ILE A 455 -8.68 -1.25 7.86
N VAL A 456 -8.59 -1.12 6.53
CA VAL A 456 -8.47 -2.28 5.64
C VAL A 456 -6.99 -2.67 5.59
N LYS A 457 -6.65 -3.89 5.98
CA LYS A 457 -5.28 -4.37 5.92
C LYS A 457 -5.09 -5.50 4.92
N ALA A 458 -3.93 -5.54 4.28
CA ALA A 458 -3.52 -6.60 3.36
C ALA A 458 -2.09 -7.05 3.67
N LEU A 459 -1.85 -8.37 3.63
CA LEU A 459 -0.56 -8.96 3.97
C LEU A 459 0.52 -8.49 2.98
N LYS A 460 1.58 -7.88 3.50
CA LYS A 460 2.77 -7.46 2.74
C LYS A 460 3.91 -8.48 2.86
N LEU A 461 4.13 -9.00 4.08
CA LEU A 461 5.22 -9.92 4.40
C LEU A 461 4.80 -10.93 5.46
N ASP A 462 5.21 -12.20 5.31
CA ASP A 462 5.11 -13.21 6.37
C ASP A 462 6.54 -13.64 6.74
N THR A 463 7.16 -13.02 7.73
CA THR A 463 8.61 -13.19 7.99
C THR A 463 8.97 -14.60 8.46
N LYS A 464 8.00 -15.36 8.99
CA LYS A 464 8.21 -16.75 9.39
C LYS A 464 8.43 -17.67 8.18
N GLN A 465 7.84 -17.36 7.03
CA GLN A 465 8.10 -18.14 5.82
C GLN A 465 9.58 -18.04 5.39
N PHE A 466 10.32 -17.04 5.88
CA PHE A 466 11.68 -16.71 5.44
C PHE A 466 12.72 -16.95 6.53
N ASP A 467 12.40 -17.81 7.50
CA ASP A 467 13.29 -18.22 8.58
C ASP A 467 13.90 -17.02 9.36
N TYR A 468 13.11 -15.96 9.59
CA TYR A 468 13.53 -14.86 10.47
C TYR A 468 14.01 -15.46 11.81
N PRO A 469 15.31 -15.35 12.15
CA PRO A 469 15.94 -16.26 13.12
C PRO A 469 15.77 -15.83 14.58
N ASN A 470 15.39 -14.58 14.82
CA ASN A 470 15.38 -14.00 16.17
C ASN A 470 13.99 -13.95 16.79
N SER A 471 13.92 -13.65 18.08
CA SER A 471 12.67 -13.54 18.84
C SER A 471 11.89 -12.26 18.51
N LYS A 472 12.45 -11.05 18.53
CA LYS A 472 11.66 -9.81 18.50
C LYS A 472 11.89 -8.92 17.27
N LEU A 473 11.01 -9.04 16.29
CA LEU A 473 10.92 -8.05 15.21
C LEU A 473 10.31 -6.77 15.78
N GLU A 474 11.06 -5.67 15.76
CA GLU A 474 10.56 -4.37 16.23
C GLU A 474 10.72 -3.30 15.15
N GLY A 475 11.92 -2.84 14.84
CA GLY A 475 12.06 -1.72 13.89
C GLY A 475 11.87 -2.11 12.43
N ILE A 476 11.08 -1.35 11.67
CA ILE A 476 10.92 -1.54 10.21
C ILE A 476 11.18 -0.24 9.44
N TYR A 477 11.86 -0.36 8.30
CA TYR A 477 12.03 0.76 7.36
C TYR A 477 12.02 0.25 5.92
N MET A 478 11.47 1.04 5.00
CA MET A 478 11.51 0.74 3.57
C MET A 478 12.45 1.72 2.86
N PRO A 479 13.71 1.31 2.60
CA PRO A 479 14.66 2.09 1.79
C PRO A 479 14.12 2.48 0.42
N ASN A 480 13.25 1.64 -0.13
CA ASN A 480 12.58 1.78 -1.41
C ASN A 480 11.36 0.85 -1.44
N ASP A 481 10.67 0.79 -2.57
CA ASP A 481 9.44 0.01 -2.78
C ASP A 481 9.64 -1.52 -2.83
N HIS A 482 10.88 -1.99 -2.91
CA HIS A 482 11.24 -3.40 -3.11
C HIS A 482 12.18 -3.95 -2.02
N SER A 483 12.48 -3.20 -0.97
CA SER A 483 13.32 -3.63 0.15
C SER A 483 12.72 -3.20 1.46
N ILE A 484 12.86 -4.06 2.47
CA ILE A 484 12.51 -3.76 3.85
C ILE A 484 13.68 -4.11 4.77
N LEU A 485 14.11 -3.13 5.55
CA LEU A 485 15.08 -3.30 6.61
C LEU A 485 14.33 -3.55 7.91
N ILE A 486 14.77 -4.55 8.65
CA ILE A 486 14.18 -4.97 9.91
C ILE A 486 15.27 -4.93 10.98
N ALA A 487 15.01 -4.27 12.10
CA ALA A 487 15.82 -4.33 13.30
C ALA A 487 15.21 -5.33 14.28
N ASN A 488 16.09 -6.04 14.99
CA ASN A 488 15.70 -6.90 16.08
C ASN A 488 15.99 -6.22 17.41
N ASP A 489 14.97 -6.11 18.24
CA ASP A 489 15.18 -5.81 19.64
C ASP A 489 15.83 -7.02 20.31
N ASN A 490 17.02 -6.81 20.84
CA ASN A 490 17.75 -7.82 21.59
C ASN A 490 17.72 -7.56 23.11
N ASP A 491 16.83 -6.70 23.61
CA ASP A 491 16.60 -6.45 25.04
C ASP A 491 17.88 -6.05 25.81
N PHE A 492 18.84 -5.41 25.15
CA PHE A 492 20.21 -5.20 25.65
C PHE A 492 21.00 -6.45 25.99
N GLY A 493 20.47 -7.63 25.68
CA GLY A 493 21.28 -8.82 25.51
C GLY A 493 22.14 -9.12 26.73
N VAL A 494 21.52 -9.09 27.92
CA VAL A 494 22.12 -9.56 29.17
C VAL A 494 22.44 -11.05 28.98
N LEU A 495 23.62 -11.29 28.37
CA LEU A 495 24.14 -12.53 27.78
C LEU A 495 23.50 -12.96 26.45
N ASP A 496 23.41 -12.04 25.50
CA ASP A 496 22.74 -12.23 24.20
C ASP A 496 23.21 -13.45 23.36
N PRO A 497 22.32 -14.36 22.96
CA PRO A 497 22.59 -15.38 21.95
C PRO A 497 22.55 -14.88 20.49
N ASP A 498 21.98 -13.70 20.20
CA ASP A 498 21.61 -13.28 18.83
C ASP A 498 22.63 -12.30 18.20
N LYS A 499 23.54 -12.85 17.40
CA LYS A 499 24.63 -12.08 16.77
C LYS A 499 24.15 -11.12 15.68
N ILE A 500 23.04 -11.42 15.03
CA ILE A 500 22.48 -10.62 13.95
C ILE A 500 21.49 -9.64 14.57
N GLN A 501 21.58 -8.39 14.14
CA GLN A 501 20.89 -7.25 14.74
C GLN A 501 19.98 -6.55 13.73
N MET A 502 20.29 -6.64 12.43
CA MET A 502 19.45 -6.14 11.35
C MET A 502 19.44 -7.09 10.14
N TRP A 503 18.32 -7.13 9.43
CA TRP A 503 18.09 -7.93 8.22
C TRP A 503 17.52 -7.02 7.16
N MET A 504 18.07 -7.07 5.97
CA MET A 504 17.44 -6.46 4.81
C MET A 504 16.87 -7.55 3.92
N TYR A 505 15.55 -7.51 3.74
CA TYR A 505 14.83 -8.39 2.83
C TYR A 505 14.51 -7.63 1.54
N THR A 506 14.69 -8.28 0.40
CA THR A 506 14.11 -7.84 -0.86
C THR A 506 12.69 -8.40 -0.96
N LEU A 507 11.71 -7.53 -1.19
CA LEU A 507 10.33 -7.90 -1.44
C LEU A 507 10.21 -8.33 -2.90
N SER A 508 9.56 -9.45 -3.23
CA SER A 508 9.47 -9.86 -4.64
C SER A 508 8.64 -8.86 -5.41
N VAL A 509 9.32 -8.22 -6.33
CA VAL A 509 8.71 -7.61 -7.48
C VAL A 509 8.16 -8.75 -8.35
N PRO A 510 6.94 -8.66 -8.88
CA PRO A 510 6.42 -9.66 -9.81
C PRO A 510 7.45 -9.90 -10.93
N ALA A 511 7.75 -11.17 -11.24
CA ALA A 511 8.87 -11.77 -12.00
C ALA A 511 9.35 -11.16 -13.35
N GLU A 512 9.04 -9.91 -13.69
CA GLU A 512 9.56 -9.22 -14.87
C GLU A 512 10.59 -8.14 -14.58
N SER A 513 10.93 -7.88 -13.31
CA SER A 513 12.10 -7.04 -12.99
C SER A 513 13.35 -7.83 -12.62
N ALA A 514 13.23 -9.12 -12.28
CA ALA A 514 14.39 -10.00 -12.16
C ALA A 514 14.85 -10.42 -13.55
N SER A 515 15.55 -9.51 -14.23
CA SER A 515 16.31 -9.89 -15.41
C SER A 515 17.31 -10.95 -14.95
N THR A 516 17.23 -12.17 -15.51
CA THR A 516 18.42 -13.02 -15.56
C THR A 516 19.51 -12.15 -16.16
N VAL A 517 20.50 -11.74 -15.38
CA VAL A 517 21.60 -10.92 -15.89
C VAL A 517 22.53 -11.82 -16.68
N ALA A 518 22.06 -12.15 -17.87
CA ALA A 518 22.86 -12.19 -19.06
C ALA A 518 22.62 -10.85 -19.79
N SER A 519 23.44 -9.85 -19.46
CA SER A 519 23.84 -8.77 -20.36
C SER A 519 22.88 -7.60 -20.73
N ALA A 520 21.79 -7.30 -20.01
CA ALA A 520 20.82 -6.28 -20.51
C ALA A 520 20.58 -5.00 -19.69
N GLY A 521 20.97 -4.89 -18.42
CA GLY A 521 20.59 -3.73 -17.57
C GLY A 521 21.50 -2.49 -17.66
N GLY A 522 22.61 -2.56 -18.40
CA GLY A 522 23.52 -1.44 -18.50
C GLY A 522 24.30 -1.40 -19.80
N THR A 523 24.28 -0.26 -20.49
CA THR A 523 25.16 -0.08 -21.64
C THR A 523 26.59 0.03 -21.14
N VAL A 524 27.45 -0.92 -21.52
CA VAL A 524 28.89 -0.82 -21.24
C VAL A 524 29.54 -0.03 -22.38
N SER A 525 29.99 1.20 -22.08
CA SER A 525 30.77 2.00 -23.04
C SER A 525 32.26 1.91 -22.72
N ILE A 526 33.08 1.83 -23.77
CA ILE A 526 34.53 1.70 -23.67
C ILE A 526 35.19 2.98 -24.13
N ASN A 527 36.04 3.56 -23.29
CA ASN A 527 36.93 4.66 -23.66
C ASN A 527 38.39 4.24 -23.48
N THR A 528 39.13 4.11 -24.59
CA THR A 528 40.58 3.90 -24.53
C THR A 528 41.30 5.24 -24.57
N GLN A 529 41.98 5.61 -23.49
CA GLN A 529 42.84 6.79 -23.48
C GLN A 529 44.25 6.38 -23.93
N ASN A 530 44.79 7.10 -24.92
CA ASN A 530 46.14 6.85 -25.45
C ASN A 530 47.19 7.20 -24.39
N ALA A 531 47.83 6.19 -23.82
CA ALA A 531 49.16 6.34 -23.22
C ALA A 531 50.21 5.95 -24.27
N THR A 532 51.19 6.81 -24.47
CA THR A 532 52.36 6.57 -25.31
C THR A 532 53.22 5.45 -24.73
N GLY A 533 53.20 4.25 -25.34
CA GLY A 533 54.01 3.11 -24.91
C GLY A 533 53.43 1.74 -25.29
N SER A 534 54.02 0.66 -24.79
CA SER A 534 53.55 -0.73 -24.96
C SER A 534 52.35 -1.11 -24.07
N THR A 535 51.80 -0.17 -23.31
CA THR A 535 50.65 -0.35 -22.41
C THR A 535 49.63 0.79 -22.54
N LYS A 536 48.36 0.52 -22.17
CA LYS A 536 47.22 1.46 -22.19
C LYS A 536 46.33 1.24 -20.98
N ASP A 537 45.64 2.29 -20.55
CA ASP A 537 44.55 2.18 -19.57
C ASP A 537 43.26 1.77 -20.28
N VAL A 538 42.52 0.86 -19.67
CA VAL A 538 41.23 0.36 -20.18
C VAL A 538 40.14 0.80 -19.22
N GLN A 539 39.17 1.55 -19.73
CA GLN A 539 38.05 2.06 -18.93
C GLN A 539 36.74 1.44 -19.40
N TYR A 540 36.02 0.84 -18.45
CA TYR A 540 34.67 0.33 -18.63
C TYR A 540 33.70 1.21 -17.84
N THR A 541 32.66 1.72 -18.50
CA THR A 541 31.58 2.46 -17.85
C THR A 541 30.29 1.67 -18.00
N VAL A 542 29.74 1.21 -16.89
CA VAL A 542 28.46 0.51 -16.78
C VAL A 542 27.40 1.56 -16.48
N ASN A 543 26.46 1.81 -17.40
CA ASN A 543 25.32 2.68 -17.14
C ASN A 543 24.24 1.88 -16.40
N LEU A 544 23.62 2.45 -15.37
CA LEU A 544 22.63 1.76 -14.54
C LEU A 544 21.22 2.08 -15.02
N GLN A 545 20.34 1.08 -15.13
CA GLN A 545 18.93 1.27 -15.54
C GLN A 545 17.94 1.15 -14.38
N GLU A 546 18.43 0.93 -13.17
CA GLU A 546 17.63 0.74 -11.97
C GLU A 546 18.28 1.40 -10.76
N SER A 547 17.46 1.70 -9.76
CA SER A 547 17.90 2.30 -8.51
C SER A 547 17.85 1.27 -7.39
N ALA A 548 18.93 1.15 -6.62
CA ALA A 548 19.04 0.26 -5.47
C ALA A 548 19.88 0.92 -4.39
N MET A 549 19.46 0.91 -3.13
CA MET A 549 20.25 1.54 -2.04
C MET A 549 21.52 0.74 -1.71
N LEU A 550 21.49 -0.58 -1.89
CA LEU A 550 22.53 -1.56 -1.56
C LEU A 550 22.60 -2.68 -2.62
N GLY A 551 22.75 -2.29 -3.89
CA GLY A 551 22.93 -3.21 -5.01
C GLY A 551 24.36 -3.76 -5.12
N THR A 552 24.51 -4.79 -5.94
CA THR A 552 25.77 -5.48 -6.20
C THR A 552 26.10 -5.34 -7.69
N LEU A 553 27.38 -5.12 -8.01
CA LEU A 553 27.90 -5.16 -9.38
C LEU A 553 29.03 -6.18 -9.42
N LEU A 554 28.81 -7.28 -10.13
CA LEU A 554 29.80 -8.30 -10.42
C LEU A 554 30.27 -8.17 -11.87
N MET A 555 31.57 -7.98 -12.06
CA MET A 555 32.18 -7.85 -13.38
C MET A 555 33.21 -8.95 -13.60
N LYS A 556 32.96 -9.83 -14.57
CA LYS A 556 33.95 -10.80 -15.06
C LYS A 556 34.73 -10.19 -16.21
N LEU A 557 36.04 -10.10 -16.06
CA LEU A 557 36.91 -9.51 -17.06
C LEU A 557 37.17 -10.46 -18.25
N PRO A 558 37.34 -9.93 -19.47
CA PRO A 558 37.75 -10.72 -20.63
C PRO A 558 39.06 -11.46 -20.40
N THR A 559 39.22 -12.61 -21.06
CA THR A 559 40.43 -13.42 -20.97
C THR A 559 41.69 -12.60 -21.28
N GLY A 560 42.66 -12.60 -20.36
CA GLY A 560 43.90 -11.83 -20.48
C GLY A 560 43.90 -10.47 -19.77
N LEU A 561 42.76 -10.06 -19.20
CA LEU A 561 42.67 -8.91 -18.29
C LEU A 561 42.45 -9.37 -16.84
N THR A 562 43.05 -8.64 -15.91
CA THR A 562 42.82 -8.81 -14.46
C THR A 562 42.70 -7.46 -13.78
N VAL A 563 41.91 -7.39 -12.71
CA VAL A 563 41.84 -6.25 -11.79
C VAL A 563 42.82 -6.42 -10.62
N SER A 564 43.31 -5.30 -10.11
CA SER A 564 44.32 -5.19 -9.06
C SER A 564 44.02 -4.01 -8.16
N ALA A 565 44.64 -3.96 -6.97
CA ALA A 565 44.44 -2.85 -6.02
C ALA A 565 44.94 -1.48 -6.54
N SER A 566 45.77 -1.45 -7.59
CA SER A 566 46.19 -0.19 -8.25
C SER A 566 45.15 0.38 -9.22
N ASP A 567 44.17 -0.43 -9.60
CA ASP A 567 43.04 -0.04 -10.45
C ASP A 567 42.03 0.80 -9.64
N THR A 568 41.13 1.49 -10.34
CA THR A 568 40.21 2.43 -9.70
C THR A 568 38.76 2.23 -10.13
N VAL A 569 37.83 2.53 -9.22
CA VAL A 569 36.39 2.57 -9.45
C VAL A 569 35.83 3.95 -9.09
N ALA A 570 34.89 4.44 -9.88
CA ALA A 570 34.14 5.68 -9.66
C ALA A 570 32.64 5.43 -9.85
N PHE A 571 31.81 6.14 -9.09
CA PHE A 571 30.35 6.00 -9.09
C PHE A 571 29.73 7.35 -9.49
N GLY A 572 29.06 7.41 -10.64
CA GLY A 572 28.55 8.64 -11.25
C GLY A 572 29.66 9.68 -11.44
N GLY A 573 29.40 10.91 -10.98
CA GLY A 573 30.37 12.01 -10.97
C GLY A 573 31.31 12.04 -9.75
N ALA A 574 31.32 11.02 -8.91
CA ALA A 574 32.15 10.98 -7.70
C ALA A 574 33.64 10.74 -7.99
N THR A 575 34.50 11.16 -7.06
CA THR A 575 35.96 10.95 -7.14
C THR A 575 36.30 9.46 -7.16
N ALA A 576 37.14 9.04 -8.10
CA ALA A 576 37.59 7.66 -8.21
C ALA A 576 38.38 7.21 -6.97
N ARG A 577 38.08 6.01 -6.48
CA ARG A 577 38.84 5.33 -5.40
C ARG A 577 39.58 4.11 -5.94
N THR A 578 40.59 3.64 -5.22
CA THR A 578 41.23 2.36 -5.54
C THR A 578 40.29 1.18 -5.28
N VAL A 579 40.46 0.12 -6.06
CA VAL A 579 39.79 -1.17 -5.82
C VAL A 579 40.32 -1.76 -4.50
N ARG A 580 39.43 -2.23 -3.63
CA ARG A 580 39.77 -2.86 -2.35
C ARG A 580 40.17 -4.31 -2.59
N ALA A 581 41.05 -4.85 -1.75
CA ALA A 581 41.45 -6.25 -1.85
C ALA A 581 40.26 -7.23 -1.75
N SER A 582 39.23 -6.88 -0.97
CA SER A 582 38.01 -7.66 -0.81
C SER A 582 37.12 -7.70 -2.06
N GLU A 583 37.28 -6.73 -2.97
CA GLU A 583 36.51 -6.63 -4.22
C GLU A 583 37.15 -7.46 -5.36
N ILE A 584 38.40 -7.90 -5.18
CA ILE A 584 39.17 -8.66 -6.17
C ILE A 584 38.91 -10.15 -5.93
N LYS A 585 38.26 -10.81 -6.89
CA LYS A 585 37.88 -12.24 -6.81
C LYS A 585 38.59 -13.06 -7.89
N GLU A 586 38.83 -14.34 -7.62
CA GLU A 586 39.51 -15.28 -8.52
C GLU A 586 40.79 -14.71 -9.17
N ASN A 587 41.77 -14.32 -8.35
CA ASN A 587 43.05 -13.75 -8.80
C ASN A 587 42.90 -12.51 -9.71
N GLY A 588 41.81 -11.77 -9.56
CA GLY A 588 41.51 -10.56 -10.33
C GLY A 588 40.78 -10.82 -11.64
N ALA A 589 40.32 -12.04 -11.91
CA ALA A 589 39.44 -12.30 -13.05
C ALA A 589 38.03 -11.71 -12.85
N TYR A 590 37.61 -11.49 -11.59
CA TYR A 590 36.31 -10.91 -11.25
C TYR A 590 36.47 -9.72 -10.30
N LEU A 591 35.62 -8.72 -10.46
CA LEU A 591 35.45 -7.59 -9.57
C LEU A 591 34.04 -7.64 -8.98
N LEU A 592 33.92 -7.79 -7.66
CA LEU A 592 32.65 -7.75 -6.94
C LEU A 592 32.58 -6.45 -6.14
N LEU A 593 31.68 -5.57 -6.53
CA LEU A 593 31.35 -4.35 -5.82
C LEU A 593 30.01 -4.56 -5.13
N ASP A 594 29.97 -4.50 -3.82
CA ASP A 594 28.75 -4.76 -3.04
C ASP A 594 28.38 -3.55 -2.17
N GLY A 595 27.10 -3.46 -1.80
CA GLY A 595 26.54 -2.35 -1.04
C GLY A 595 26.56 -1.02 -1.80
N LEU A 596 26.36 -1.07 -3.12
CA LEU A 596 26.34 0.10 -3.98
C LEU A 596 24.98 0.81 -3.95
N THR A 597 25.01 2.12 -3.81
CA THR A 597 23.85 2.94 -4.18
C THR A 597 23.80 3.05 -5.71
N LEU A 598 22.94 2.25 -6.32
CA LEU A 598 22.59 2.32 -7.72
C LEU A 598 21.50 3.36 -7.90
N GLN A 599 21.60 4.15 -8.96
CA GLN A 599 20.56 5.09 -9.37
C GLN A 599 20.30 4.88 -10.85
N ASN A 600 19.04 4.79 -11.24
CA ASN A 600 18.65 4.75 -12.65
C ASN A 600 19.19 5.99 -13.37
N GLY A 601 19.90 5.78 -14.48
CA GLY A 601 20.62 6.82 -15.22
C GLY A 601 22.01 7.15 -14.68
N GLY A 602 22.43 6.54 -13.57
CA GLY A 602 23.78 6.61 -13.02
C GLY A 602 24.79 5.76 -13.79
N SER A 603 26.05 5.76 -13.35
CA SER A 603 27.08 4.90 -13.97
C SER A 603 28.14 4.43 -12.98
N VAL A 604 28.71 3.25 -13.17
CA VAL A 604 29.91 2.77 -12.47
C VAL A 604 31.05 2.70 -13.47
N THR A 605 32.15 3.41 -13.20
CA THR A 605 33.34 3.43 -14.07
C THR A 605 34.50 2.70 -13.43
N VAL A 606 34.97 1.62 -14.07
CA VAL A 606 36.14 0.84 -13.67
C VAL A 606 37.30 1.17 -14.62
N THR A 607 38.45 1.56 -14.06
CA THR A 607 39.66 1.89 -14.83
C THR A 607 40.78 0.92 -14.47
N LEU A 608 41.12 0.07 -15.43
CA LEU A 608 42.21 -0.89 -15.39
C LEU A 608 43.50 -0.24 -15.91
N LYS A 609 44.48 -0.03 -15.03
CA LYS A 609 45.70 0.71 -15.34
C LYS A 609 46.77 -0.16 -15.98
N GLY A 610 47.48 0.39 -16.96
CA GLY A 610 48.73 -0.15 -17.50
C GLY A 610 48.64 -1.53 -18.16
N LYS A 611 47.54 -1.83 -18.88
CA LYS A 611 47.34 -3.13 -19.55
C LYS A 611 48.06 -3.19 -20.91
N ALA A 612 48.40 -4.38 -21.39
CA ALA A 612 49.18 -4.53 -22.63
C ALA A 612 48.44 -3.96 -23.86
N ALA A 613 49.16 -3.23 -24.73
CA ALA A 613 48.56 -2.54 -25.88
C ALA A 613 47.96 -3.47 -26.95
N SER A 614 48.27 -4.77 -26.91
CA SER A 614 47.76 -5.80 -27.82
C SER A 614 46.41 -6.39 -27.43
N ILE A 615 45.85 -6.01 -26.27
CA ILE A 615 44.54 -6.48 -25.83
C ILE A 615 43.48 -5.73 -26.64
N ASP A 616 42.63 -6.48 -27.35
CA ASP A 616 41.51 -5.92 -28.08
C ASP A 616 40.46 -5.39 -27.08
N ALA A 617 40.50 -4.07 -26.86
CA ALA A 617 39.62 -3.39 -25.93
C ALA A 617 38.16 -3.38 -26.38
N ALA A 618 37.82 -3.90 -27.57
CA ALA A 618 36.43 -4.04 -28.03
C ALA A 618 35.69 -5.21 -27.37
N VAL A 619 36.37 -6.10 -26.64
CA VAL A 619 35.72 -7.22 -25.92
C VAL A 619 35.14 -6.72 -24.61
N LEU A 620 33.81 -6.73 -24.50
CA LEU A 620 33.10 -6.29 -23.31
C LEU A 620 33.25 -7.29 -22.16
N PRO A 621 33.38 -6.82 -20.90
CA PRO A 621 33.26 -7.68 -19.74
C PRO A 621 31.83 -8.22 -19.62
N ASP A 622 31.69 -9.37 -18.98
CA ASP A 622 30.38 -9.87 -18.56
C ASP A 622 30.05 -9.19 -17.23
N VAL A 623 29.00 -8.36 -17.24
CA VAL A 623 28.62 -7.51 -16.11
C VAL A 623 27.25 -7.92 -15.63
N GLN A 624 27.19 -8.17 -14.34
CA GLN A 624 25.97 -8.41 -13.61
C GLN A 624 25.76 -7.28 -12.62
N VAL A 625 24.58 -6.68 -12.71
CA VAL A 625 24.10 -5.70 -11.75
C VAL A 625 22.90 -6.36 -11.10
N ASP A 626 23.03 -6.62 -9.82
CA ASP A 626 22.03 -7.27 -9.00
C ASP A 626 21.50 -6.22 -8.01
N SER A 627 20.24 -5.81 -8.18
CA SER A 627 19.50 -4.98 -7.23
C SER A 627 18.53 -5.78 -6.36
N ASP A 628 18.24 -7.03 -6.74
CA ASP A 628 17.08 -7.81 -6.31
C ASP A 628 17.41 -9.22 -5.73
N GLY A 629 18.66 -9.65 -5.81
CA GLY A 629 19.23 -10.88 -5.26
C GLY A 629 19.44 -11.98 -6.31
N PRO A 630 20.20 -13.04 -5.98
CA PRO A 630 20.46 -14.13 -6.93
C PRO A 630 19.24 -15.02 -7.19
N GLU A 631 18.77 -15.11 -8.45
CA GLU A 631 17.80 -16.12 -8.87
C GLU A 631 18.41 -17.26 -9.71
N ASN A 632 18.53 -18.44 -9.09
CA ASN A 632 18.00 -19.73 -9.59
C ASN A 632 18.72 -20.94 -8.97
N GLY A 633 18.17 -21.42 -7.85
CA GLY A 633 18.25 -22.82 -7.44
C GLY A 633 19.28 -23.14 -6.37
N LYS A 634 18.86 -22.99 -5.10
CA LYS A 634 19.48 -23.47 -3.85
C LYS A 634 20.72 -22.72 -3.35
N SER A 635 20.48 -21.60 -2.66
CA SER A 635 21.18 -21.19 -1.43
C SER A 635 20.50 -19.92 -0.86
N LEU A 636 19.76 -20.07 0.25
CA LEU A 636 19.38 -19.06 1.25
C LEU A 636 18.78 -17.68 0.84
N SER A 637 18.15 -17.54 -0.33
CA SER A 637 17.16 -16.48 -0.57
C SER A 637 15.79 -17.14 -0.81
N GLN A 638 14.84 -16.85 0.07
CA GLN A 638 13.43 -17.19 -0.16
C GLN A 638 12.76 -15.93 -0.73
N THR A 639 12.15 -16.08 -1.89
CA THR A 639 11.47 -15.04 -2.69
C THR A 639 10.10 -14.71 -2.06
N PHE A 640 9.85 -13.46 -1.67
CA PHE A 640 8.64 -12.97 -1.02
C PHE A 640 7.53 -12.54 -1.98
N ALA A 641 6.58 -13.43 -2.30
CA ALA A 641 5.41 -13.04 -3.10
C ALA A 641 4.61 -11.90 -2.44
N LEU A 642 4.52 -10.75 -3.13
CA LEU A 642 3.54 -9.70 -2.81
C LEU A 642 2.13 -10.27 -3.04
N TYR A 643 1.31 -10.31 -1.99
CA TYR A 643 -0.10 -10.68 -2.10
C TYR A 643 -0.88 -9.51 -2.72
N SER A 644 -0.91 -9.42 -4.06
CA SER A 644 -1.85 -8.52 -4.76
C SER A 644 -3.19 -9.23 -4.96
N GLY A 645 -3.93 -9.40 -3.87
CA GLY A 645 -5.33 -9.83 -3.91
C GLY A 645 -6.23 -8.61 -4.06
N SER A 646 -7.03 -8.58 -5.13
CA SER A 646 -8.08 -7.60 -5.40
C SER A 646 -8.97 -7.35 -4.17
N THR A 647 -9.35 -6.09 -3.99
CA THR A 647 -10.39 -5.56 -3.09
C THR A 647 -11.47 -6.57 -2.71
N GLY A 648 -11.31 -7.14 -1.53
CA GLY A 648 -12.38 -7.75 -0.74
C GLY A 648 -12.05 -7.48 0.73
N PRO A 649 -13.01 -7.06 1.57
CA PRO A 649 -12.76 -6.88 2.98
C PRO A 649 -12.23 -8.21 3.55
N TYR A 650 -11.00 -8.19 4.09
CA TYR A 650 -10.46 -9.33 4.83
C TYR A 650 -11.25 -9.46 6.13
N TYR A 651 -12.33 -10.24 6.10
CA TYR A 651 -12.91 -10.81 7.31
C TYR A 651 -12.18 -12.12 7.63
N PRO A 652 -11.74 -12.33 8.87
CA PRO A 652 -11.09 -13.58 9.26
C PRO A 652 -12.05 -14.77 9.01
N PRO A 653 -11.63 -15.82 8.27
CA PRO A 653 -12.49 -16.95 7.98
C PRO A 653 -12.69 -17.86 9.21
N VAL A 654 -13.93 -18.26 9.43
CA VAL A 654 -14.32 -19.42 10.26
C VAL A 654 -13.95 -20.72 9.48
N THR A 655 -13.44 -21.72 10.21
CA THR A 655 -12.77 -22.98 9.79
C THR A 655 -13.53 -23.85 8.75
N THR A 656 -12.92 -24.57 7.77
CA THR A 656 -12.10 -25.84 7.79
C THR A 656 -11.73 -26.26 6.30
N PRO A 657 -11.09 -27.42 5.97
CA PRO A 657 -9.65 -27.67 5.78
C PRO A 657 -9.18 -28.10 4.34
N ASP A 658 -7.85 -28.22 4.20
CA ASP A 658 -7.00 -28.88 3.16
C ASP A 658 -6.18 -28.02 2.13
N LYS A 659 -4.89 -28.38 2.07
CA LYS A 659 -3.71 -27.90 1.28
C LYS A 659 -3.66 -28.57 -0.14
N PRO A 660 -2.66 -28.38 -1.06
CA PRO A 660 -1.56 -27.39 -1.22
C PRO A 660 -1.26 -26.88 -2.69
N ASP A 661 -0.27 -25.94 -2.82
CA ASP A 661 0.76 -25.71 -3.90
C ASP A 661 0.84 -24.33 -4.63
N LYS A 662 2.09 -23.86 -4.91
CA LYS A 662 2.65 -22.54 -5.40
C LYS A 662 2.06 -21.98 -6.74
N PRO A 663 2.12 -20.67 -7.16
CA PRO A 663 3.17 -20.14 -8.11
C PRO A 663 3.30 -18.57 -8.40
N ASP A 664 4.31 -18.17 -9.22
CA ASP A 664 4.47 -17.09 -10.26
C ASP A 664 3.77 -15.69 -10.17
N LYS A 665 4.21 -14.69 -10.99
CA LYS A 665 3.35 -13.54 -11.36
C LYS A 665 1.95 -14.11 -11.59
N PRO A 666 0.91 -13.56 -10.96
CA PRO A 666 -0.43 -14.12 -11.08
C PRO A 666 -0.68 -14.34 -12.56
N ALA A 667 -1.07 -15.56 -12.94
CA ALA A 667 -1.29 -15.86 -14.35
C ALA A 667 -2.40 -14.98 -14.97
N SER A 668 -3.02 -14.08 -14.20
CA SER A 668 -3.90 -12.99 -14.61
C SER A 668 -3.21 -11.72 -15.11
N MET A 669 -1.88 -11.63 -15.18
CA MET A 669 -1.19 -10.44 -15.70
C MET A 669 -0.23 -10.77 -16.86
N ILE A 670 -0.19 -9.87 -17.85
CA ILE A 670 0.62 -9.95 -19.08
C ILE A 670 1.15 -8.55 -19.41
N ASP A 671 2.37 -8.44 -19.95
CA ASP A 671 2.92 -7.17 -20.42
C ASP A 671 3.06 -7.17 -21.95
N ALA A 672 2.61 -6.10 -22.61
CA ALA A 672 2.80 -5.91 -24.05
C ALA A 672 4.21 -5.39 -24.33
N ASP A 673 4.85 -5.89 -25.40
CA ASP A 673 6.22 -5.48 -25.73
C ASP A 673 6.30 -4.02 -26.25
N GLN A 674 7.51 -3.54 -26.55
CA GLN A 674 7.73 -2.16 -27.03
C GLN A 674 7.06 -1.84 -28.38
N THR A 675 6.64 -2.85 -29.14
CA THR A 675 5.87 -2.69 -30.38
C THR A 675 4.36 -2.81 -30.15
N GLY A 676 3.97 -3.08 -28.90
CA GLY A 676 2.61 -3.40 -28.48
C GLY A 676 2.27 -4.87 -28.63
N ALA A 677 3.15 -5.74 -29.12
CA ALA A 677 2.80 -7.14 -29.36
C ALA A 677 2.60 -7.91 -28.04
N VAL A 678 1.55 -8.75 -28.02
CA VAL A 678 1.23 -9.65 -26.92
C VAL A 678 1.38 -11.09 -27.39
N ASP A 679 2.07 -11.92 -26.61
CA ASP A 679 2.26 -13.34 -26.93
C ASP A 679 0.92 -14.11 -26.91
N ALA A 680 0.63 -14.81 -28.01
CA ALA A 680 -0.66 -15.48 -28.22
C ALA A 680 -0.89 -16.66 -27.25
N ASP A 681 0.15 -17.43 -26.95
CA ASP A 681 0.06 -18.62 -26.10
C ASP A 681 -0.10 -18.23 -24.64
N ARG A 682 0.64 -17.21 -24.19
CA ARG A 682 0.48 -16.62 -22.86
C ARG A 682 -0.90 -16.02 -22.69
N LEU A 683 -1.37 -15.24 -23.66
CA LEU A 683 -2.71 -14.64 -23.67
C LEU A 683 -3.81 -15.71 -23.53
N ALA A 684 -3.72 -16.78 -24.30
CA ALA A 684 -4.65 -17.90 -24.23
C ALA A 684 -4.62 -18.61 -22.87
N ALA A 685 -3.42 -18.87 -22.31
CA ALA A 685 -3.27 -19.55 -21.03
C ALA A 685 -3.82 -18.73 -19.86
N SER A 686 -3.52 -17.44 -19.82
CA SER A 686 -4.03 -16.50 -18.83
C SER A 686 -5.55 -16.37 -18.90
N LEU A 687 -6.09 -16.16 -20.10
CA LEU A 687 -7.53 -16.13 -20.32
C LEU A 687 -8.21 -17.50 -20.21
N ALA A 688 -7.48 -18.61 -20.08
CA ALA A 688 -8.09 -19.88 -19.68
C ALA A 688 -8.30 -19.92 -18.15
N ALA A 689 -7.35 -19.39 -17.39
CA ALA A 689 -7.31 -19.47 -15.93
C ALA A 689 -8.14 -18.39 -15.20
N PHE A 690 -8.30 -17.19 -15.78
CA PHE A 690 -8.96 -16.05 -15.11
C PHE A 690 -10.12 -15.49 -15.92
N ASN A 691 -11.08 -14.85 -15.26
CA ASN A 691 -12.21 -14.19 -15.93
C ASN A 691 -11.85 -12.79 -16.44
N GLU A 692 -10.87 -12.17 -15.79
CA GLU A 692 -10.29 -10.88 -16.13
C GLU A 692 -8.77 -10.99 -15.99
N ILE A 693 -8.05 -10.32 -16.89
CA ILE A 693 -6.59 -10.23 -16.85
C ILE A 693 -6.15 -8.78 -17.10
N THR A 694 -4.99 -8.41 -16.60
CA THR A 694 -4.39 -7.09 -16.84
C THR A 694 -3.32 -7.17 -17.92
N ILE A 695 -3.35 -6.25 -18.89
CA ILE A 695 -2.29 -6.03 -19.88
C ILE A 695 -1.69 -4.64 -19.69
N SER A 696 -0.42 -4.55 -19.27
CA SER A 696 0.27 -3.26 -19.21
C SER A 696 0.87 -2.91 -20.58
N LEU A 697 0.71 -1.65 -20.99
CA LEU A 697 1.22 -1.15 -22.27
C LEU A 697 2.51 -0.34 -22.06
N ALA A 698 3.60 -0.77 -22.69
CA ALA A 698 4.85 0.01 -22.77
C ALA A 698 4.83 1.12 -23.85
N ALA A 699 3.87 1.07 -24.78
CA ALA A 699 3.64 2.02 -25.87
C ALA A 699 2.16 2.47 -25.89
N ASP A 700 1.76 3.33 -26.83
CA ASP A 700 0.35 3.78 -26.92
C ASP A 700 -0.63 2.68 -27.39
N THR A 701 -0.13 1.48 -27.73
CA THR A 701 -0.93 0.43 -28.37
C THR A 701 -0.60 -0.98 -27.87
N ALA A 702 -1.61 -1.85 -27.82
CA ALA A 702 -1.48 -3.30 -27.68
C ALA A 702 -1.99 -4.01 -28.94
N LEU A 703 -1.31 -5.06 -29.39
CA LEU A 703 -1.59 -5.89 -30.56
C LEU A 703 -1.83 -7.32 -30.07
N LEU A 704 -3.10 -7.73 -30.06
CA LEU A 704 -3.56 -9.00 -29.54
C LEU A 704 -3.83 -9.96 -30.70
N PRO A 705 -3.08 -11.07 -30.82
CA PRO A 705 -3.37 -12.10 -31.81
C PRO A 705 -4.73 -12.73 -31.50
N ALA A 706 -5.65 -12.75 -32.47
CA ALA A 706 -7.00 -13.26 -32.26
C ALA A 706 -7.03 -14.76 -31.90
N ALA A 707 -6.02 -15.53 -32.35
CA ALA A 707 -5.82 -16.92 -31.95
C ALA A 707 -5.78 -17.09 -30.41
N GLY A 708 -5.24 -16.13 -29.67
CA GLY A 708 -5.19 -16.14 -28.21
C GLY A 708 -6.50 -15.73 -27.52
N LEU A 709 -7.48 -15.21 -28.27
CA LEU A 709 -8.72 -14.64 -27.75
C LEU A 709 -9.95 -15.51 -28.02
N THR A 710 -9.92 -16.40 -29.01
CA THR A 710 -11.10 -17.13 -29.52
C THR A 710 -11.93 -17.82 -28.43
N ALA A 711 -11.28 -18.54 -27.51
CA ALA A 711 -11.98 -19.21 -26.40
C ALA A 711 -12.50 -18.23 -25.33
N ALA A 712 -11.74 -17.17 -25.08
CA ALA A 712 -12.05 -16.17 -24.06
C ALA A 712 -13.25 -15.28 -24.46
N ILE A 713 -13.38 -14.98 -25.76
CA ILE A 713 -14.53 -14.29 -26.35
C ILE A 713 -15.82 -15.07 -26.08
N GLN A 714 -15.81 -16.39 -26.33
CA GLN A 714 -16.97 -17.25 -26.08
C GLN A 714 -17.31 -17.37 -24.59
N ALA A 715 -16.30 -17.29 -23.72
CA ALA A 715 -16.45 -17.35 -22.27
C ALA A 715 -16.85 -16.00 -21.63
N GLY A 716 -16.95 -14.91 -22.41
CA GLY A 716 -17.36 -13.59 -21.92
C GLY A 716 -16.36 -12.93 -20.98
N LYS A 717 -15.06 -13.18 -21.18
CA LYS A 717 -13.98 -12.65 -20.33
C LYS A 717 -13.65 -11.19 -20.65
N SER A 718 -12.89 -10.52 -19.79
CA SER A 718 -12.43 -9.13 -19.96
C SER A 718 -10.91 -9.01 -19.90
N ILE A 719 -10.40 -7.90 -20.45
CA ILE A 719 -9.00 -7.48 -20.32
C ILE A 719 -8.96 -6.03 -19.83
N HIS A 720 -8.22 -5.76 -18.77
CA HIS A 720 -7.92 -4.40 -18.29
C HIS A 720 -6.57 -3.94 -18.82
N PHE A 721 -6.55 -2.87 -19.61
CA PHE A 721 -5.34 -2.29 -20.16
C PHE A 721 -4.89 -1.10 -19.33
N VAL A 722 -3.61 -1.04 -18.98
CA VAL A 722 -3.02 0.06 -18.21
C VAL A 722 -1.94 0.74 -19.05
N SER A 723 -2.02 2.08 -19.19
CA SER A 723 -1.03 2.90 -19.89
C SER A 723 -0.81 4.24 -19.18
N PRO A 724 0.28 4.98 -19.48
CA PRO A 724 0.49 6.33 -18.95
C PRO A 724 -0.59 7.35 -19.33
N ASN A 725 -1.30 7.12 -20.44
CA ASN A 725 -2.32 8.03 -20.97
C ASN A 725 -3.72 7.75 -20.39
N GLY A 726 -3.91 6.61 -19.73
CA GLY A 726 -5.20 6.17 -19.18
C GLY A 726 -5.35 4.65 -19.19
N GLU A 727 -6.50 4.19 -18.74
CA GLU A 727 -6.82 2.77 -18.63
C GLU A 727 -8.05 2.40 -19.48
N TYR A 728 -8.15 1.14 -19.87
CA TYR A 728 -9.24 0.66 -20.71
C TYR A 728 -9.67 -0.75 -20.30
N GLU A 729 -10.90 -0.91 -19.79
CA GLU A 729 -11.48 -2.21 -19.46
C GLU A 729 -12.29 -2.73 -20.65
N LEU A 730 -11.79 -3.73 -21.37
CA LEU A 730 -12.39 -4.28 -22.60
C LEU A 730 -13.03 -5.65 -22.37
N PRO A 731 -14.37 -5.76 -22.33
CA PRO A 731 -15.05 -7.05 -22.39
C PRO A 731 -14.82 -7.70 -23.75
N LEU A 732 -14.24 -8.90 -23.80
CA LEU A 732 -13.91 -9.59 -25.04
C LEU A 732 -15.13 -10.02 -25.84
N ALA A 733 -16.31 -10.10 -25.21
CA ALA A 733 -17.57 -10.37 -25.87
C ALA A 733 -17.93 -9.33 -26.96
N VAL A 734 -17.32 -8.15 -26.94
CA VAL A 734 -17.49 -7.13 -28.00
C VAL A 734 -16.74 -7.48 -29.29
N LEU A 735 -15.81 -8.43 -29.24
CA LEU A 735 -15.00 -8.87 -30.37
C LEU A 735 -15.73 -9.98 -31.14
N ASP A 736 -16.56 -9.63 -32.12
CA ASP A 736 -17.10 -10.62 -33.08
C ASP A 736 -16.04 -11.00 -34.12
N ALA A 737 -15.07 -11.83 -33.68
CA ALA A 737 -13.93 -12.23 -34.50
C ALA A 737 -14.35 -12.88 -35.84
N ALA A 738 -15.47 -13.61 -35.85
CA ALA A 738 -15.98 -14.24 -37.07
C ALA A 738 -16.47 -13.20 -38.10
N GLN A 739 -17.24 -12.20 -37.65
CA GLN A 739 -17.75 -11.15 -38.52
C GLN A 739 -16.63 -10.18 -38.96
N LEU A 740 -15.67 -9.87 -38.08
CA LEU A 740 -14.51 -9.05 -38.39
C LEU A 740 -13.63 -9.73 -39.46
N ALA A 741 -13.35 -11.02 -39.31
CA ALA A 741 -12.54 -11.81 -40.24
C ALA A 741 -13.20 -11.92 -41.61
N LYS A 742 -14.51 -12.18 -41.64
CA LYS A 742 -15.32 -12.22 -42.86
C LYS A 742 -15.28 -10.89 -43.61
N THR A 743 -15.31 -9.77 -42.89
CA THR A 743 -15.29 -8.43 -43.49
C THR A 743 -13.91 -8.09 -44.06
N LEU A 744 -12.84 -8.51 -43.39
CA LEU A 744 -11.45 -8.33 -43.84
C LEU A 744 -11.00 -9.37 -44.88
N GLY A 745 -11.78 -10.43 -45.10
CA GLY A 745 -11.46 -11.49 -46.07
C GLY A 745 -10.33 -12.41 -45.62
N VAL A 746 -10.16 -12.58 -44.31
CA VAL A 746 -9.13 -13.42 -43.67
C VAL A 746 -9.77 -14.50 -42.79
N ASN A 747 -8.99 -15.48 -42.33
CA ASN A 747 -9.48 -16.41 -41.32
C ASN A 747 -9.50 -15.73 -39.93
N PRO A 748 -10.42 -16.12 -39.01
CA PRO A 748 -10.48 -15.54 -37.65
C PRO A 748 -9.15 -15.56 -36.88
N ASP A 749 -8.38 -16.64 -37.01
CA ASP A 749 -7.08 -16.79 -36.32
C ASP A 749 -5.96 -15.94 -36.97
N GLU A 750 -6.22 -15.34 -38.14
CA GLU A 750 -5.30 -14.43 -38.84
C GLU A 750 -5.52 -12.96 -38.49
N LEU A 751 -6.48 -12.66 -37.60
CA LEU A 751 -6.73 -11.30 -37.12
C LEU A 751 -5.75 -10.89 -36.02
N THR A 752 -5.46 -9.60 -35.98
CA THR A 752 -4.85 -8.96 -34.81
C THR A 752 -5.74 -7.83 -34.33
N ILE A 753 -6.06 -7.80 -33.04
CA ILE A 753 -6.83 -6.72 -32.42
C ILE A 753 -5.85 -5.69 -31.87
N LYS A 754 -5.90 -4.48 -32.42
CA LYS A 754 -5.15 -3.34 -31.91
C LYS A 754 -6.01 -2.55 -30.94
N VAL A 755 -5.54 -2.39 -29.72
CA VAL A 755 -6.08 -1.45 -28.74
C VAL A 755 -5.15 -0.25 -28.67
N THR A 756 -5.68 0.96 -28.72
CA THR A 756 -4.93 2.22 -28.68
C THR A 756 -5.40 3.06 -27.51
N ILE A 757 -4.44 3.56 -26.71
CA ILE A 757 -4.63 4.54 -25.64
C ILE A 757 -3.56 5.62 -25.84
N ALA A 758 -3.88 6.64 -26.64
CA ALA A 758 -2.91 7.64 -27.10
C ALA A 758 -3.37 9.07 -26.77
N GLU A 759 -2.44 9.97 -26.43
CA GLU A 759 -2.76 11.40 -26.30
C GLU A 759 -3.18 11.98 -27.67
N ALA A 760 -4.34 12.66 -27.71
CA ALA A 760 -4.88 13.29 -28.92
C ALA A 760 -4.64 14.81 -28.96
N SER A 761 -4.71 15.41 -30.15
CA SER A 761 -4.51 16.86 -30.31
C SER A 761 -5.51 17.67 -29.49
N ALA A 762 -4.99 18.48 -28.58
CA ALA A 762 -5.81 19.36 -27.74
C ALA A 762 -6.51 20.49 -28.51
N ASP A 763 -6.03 20.85 -29.71
CA ASP A 763 -6.52 22.05 -30.42
C ASP A 763 -7.95 21.88 -30.93
N ILE A 764 -8.28 20.72 -31.51
CA ILE A 764 -9.63 20.46 -32.03
C ILE A 764 -10.67 20.33 -30.90
N VAL A 765 -10.26 19.77 -29.77
CA VAL A 765 -11.13 19.58 -28.59
C VAL A 765 -11.33 20.91 -27.86
N ARG A 766 -10.27 21.73 -27.73
CA ARG A 766 -10.35 23.07 -27.15
C ARG A 766 -11.22 24.00 -27.99
N ALA A 767 -11.10 23.98 -29.32
CA ALA A 767 -11.97 24.76 -30.19
C ALA A 767 -13.46 24.38 -30.05
N ALA A 768 -13.76 23.08 -29.87
CA ALA A 768 -15.11 22.61 -29.61
C ALA A 768 -15.62 23.04 -28.21
N ALA A 769 -14.75 22.98 -27.19
CA ALA A 769 -15.05 23.45 -25.84
C ALA A 769 -15.40 24.95 -25.83
N ASP A 770 -14.59 25.78 -26.50
CA ASP A 770 -14.79 27.22 -26.63
C ASP A 770 -16.11 27.55 -27.34
N LEU A 771 -16.44 26.81 -28.41
CA LEU A 771 -17.71 26.97 -29.15
C LEU A 771 -18.94 26.74 -28.26
N GLN A 772 -18.83 25.84 -27.28
CA GLN A 772 -19.93 25.47 -26.38
C GLN A 772 -19.87 26.20 -25.03
N GLY A 773 -18.83 27.02 -24.80
CA GLY A 773 -18.62 27.75 -23.57
C GLY A 773 -18.30 26.87 -22.36
N VAL A 774 -17.60 25.75 -22.57
CA VAL A 774 -17.14 24.83 -21.51
C VAL A 774 -15.63 24.87 -21.38
N SER A 775 -15.09 24.49 -20.22
CA SER A 775 -13.65 24.50 -19.95
C SER A 775 -13.08 23.09 -19.98
N LEU A 776 -11.94 22.89 -20.65
CA LEU A 776 -11.25 21.59 -20.69
C LEU A 776 -10.51 21.33 -19.38
N ALA A 777 -10.72 20.16 -18.76
CA ALA A 777 -10.17 19.77 -17.47
C ALA A 777 -9.17 18.60 -17.54
N SER A 778 -9.03 17.94 -18.70
CA SER A 778 -8.04 16.90 -18.94
C SER A 778 -7.35 17.09 -20.30
N LYS A 779 -6.24 16.39 -20.51
CA LYS A 779 -5.76 16.12 -21.88
C LYS A 779 -6.76 15.23 -22.61
N PRO A 780 -6.99 15.44 -23.92
CA PRO A 780 -7.78 14.50 -24.71
C PRO A 780 -7.02 13.22 -24.99
N VAL A 781 -7.69 12.07 -24.89
CA VAL A 781 -7.12 10.74 -25.11
C VAL A 781 -7.95 10.00 -26.16
N GLU A 782 -7.27 9.48 -27.18
CA GLU A 782 -7.84 8.56 -28.15
C GLU A 782 -7.90 7.15 -27.55
N PHE A 783 -9.12 6.63 -27.46
CA PHE A 783 -9.38 5.23 -27.17
C PHE A 783 -9.97 4.57 -28.42
N ASN A 784 -9.22 3.65 -29.01
CA ASN A 784 -9.61 3.00 -30.26
C ASN A 784 -9.31 1.49 -30.23
N VAL A 785 -10.27 0.69 -30.69
CA VAL A 785 -10.08 -0.75 -30.92
C VAL A 785 -10.36 -1.08 -32.38
N GLN A 786 -9.37 -1.68 -33.04
CA GLN A 786 -9.37 -2.03 -34.46
C GLN A 786 -8.97 -3.49 -34.68
N ALA A 787 -9.53 -4.10 -35.72
CA ALA A 787 -9.08 -5.40 -36.22
C ALA A 787 -8.23 -5.23 -37.48
N PHE A 788 -7.10 -5.94 -37.55
CA PHE A 788 -6.13 -5.92 -38.63
C PHE A 788 -6.14 -7.25 -39.38
N GLY A 789 -6.14 -7.18 -40.71
CA GLY A 789 -5.84 -8.31 -41.59
C GLY A 789 -4.36 -8.35 -41.99
N LYS A 790 -3.91 -9.50 -42.52
CA LYS A 790 -2.52 -9.72 -42.99
C LYS A 790 -2.07 -8.79 -44.14
N ASP A 791 -3.02 -8.18 -44.85
CA ASP A 791 -2.78 -7.22 -45.95
C ASP A 791 -2.73 -5.76 -45.50
N GLY A 792 -2.75 -5.50 -44.18
CA GLY A 792 -2.71 -4.16 -43.60
C GLY A 792 -4.05 -3.42 -43.65
N LYS A 793 -5.15 -4.06 -44.09
CA LYS A 793 -6.49 -3.49 -43.99
C LYS A 793 -6.96 -3.49 -42.53
N THR A 794 -7.66 -2.42 -42.16
CA THR A 794 -8.20 -2.23 -40.81
C THR A 794 -9.70 -2.00 -40.84
N ILE A 795 -10.38 -2.41 -39.78
CA ILE A 795 -11.77 -2.07 -39.49
C ILE A 795 -11.93 -1.77 -38.00
N ASP A 796 -12.70 -0.74 -37.66
CA ASP A 796 -13.03 -0.46 -36.26
C ASP A 796 -13.94 -1.56 -35.69
N VAL A 797 -13.68 -1.96 -34.45
CA VAL A 797 -14.50 -2.96 -33.76
C VAL A 797 -15.82 -2.34 -33.32
N PRO A 798 -16.99 -2.87 -33.72
CA PRO A 798 -18.28 -2.40 -33.24
C PRO A 798 -18.60 -3.01 -31.87
N PHE A 799 -18.79 -2.17 -30.84
CA PHE A 799 -19.11 -2.67 -29.49
C PHE A 799 -20.60 -3.01 -29.28
N GLY A 800 -21.45 -2.83 -30.29
CA GLY A 800 -22.88 -3.05 -30.17
C GLY A 800 -23.50 -2.19 -29.07
N GLN A 801 -24.17 -2.82 -28.10
CA GLN A 801 -24.80 -2.15 -26.96
C GLN A 801 -23.93 -2.15 -25.69
N ALA A 802 -22.75 -2.78 -25.72
CA ALA A 802 -21.91 -2.94 -24.54
C ALA A 802 -21.18 -1.63 -24.21
N TYR A 803 -21.49 -1.04 -23.05
CA TYR A 803 -20.69 0.04 -22.49
C TYR A 803 -19.34 -0.52 -22.05
N VAL A 804 -18.28 0.10 -22.55
CA VAL A 804 -16.91 -0.24 -22.22
C VAL A 804 -16.36 0.92 -21.38
N THR A 805 -15.55 0.66 -20.36
CA THR A 805 -15.06 1.69 -19.43
C THR A 805 -13.65 2.15 -19.80
N ARG A 806 -13.43 3.46 -19.85
CA ARG A 806 -12.12 4.10 -20.09
C ARG A 806 -11.84 5.05 -18.94
N THR A 807 -10.63 5.04 -18.41
CA THR A 807 -10.29 5.88 -17.26
C THR A 807 -9.25 6.91 -17.67
N ILE A 808 -9.55 8.18 -17.41
CA ILE A 808 -8.60 9.29 -17.55
C ILE A 808 -8.20 9.77 -16.17
N VAL A 809 -6.89 9.78 -15.91
CA VAL A 809 -6.30 10.31 -14.69
C VAL A 809 -6.20 11.84 -14.78
N LEU A 810 -6.68 12.56 -13.77
CA LEU A 810 -6.75 14.03 -13.76
C LEU A 810 -5.64 14.62 -12.89
N SER A 811 -4.99 15.69 -13.34
CA SER A 811 -3.86 16.30 -12.60
C SER A 811 -4.25 17.03 -11.31
N GLY A 812 -5.54 17.06 -10.94
CA GLY A 812 -6.03 17.73 -9.75
C GLY A 812 -7.47 17.33 -9.42
N SER A 813 -7.97 17.79 -8.28
CA SER A 813 -9.35 17.54 -7.86
C SER A 813 -10.36 18.27 -8.75
N ILE A 814 -11.53 17.66 -8.91
CA ILE A 814 -12.63 18.20 -9.72
C ILE A 814 -13.95 18.03 -8.97
N ASP A 815 -14.88 18.96 -9.14
CA ASP A 815 -16.24 18.83 -8.61
C ASP A 815 -17.10 18.01 -9.59
N PRO A 816 -17.55 16.79 -9.23
CA PRO A 816 -18.36 15.95 -10.11
C PRO A 816 -19.72 16.56 -10.48
N ALA A 817 -20.23 17.52 -9.70
CA ALA A 817 -21.47 18.23 -10.01
C ALA A 817 -21.32 19.17 -11.21
N HIS A 818 -20.10 19.68 -11.42
CA HIS A 818 -19.76 20.65 -12.46
C HIS A 818 -18.85 20.08 -13.55
N ALA A 819 -18.67 18.76 -13.57
CA ALA A 819 -17.79 18.07 -14.53
C ALA A 819 -18.47 16.89 -15.22
N THR A 820 -17.96 16.57 -16.41
CA THR A 820 -18.32 15.35 -17.15
C THR A 820 -17.23 14.96 -18.14
N GLY A 821 -17.15 13.67 -18.44
CA GLY A 821 -16.49 13.18 -19.64
C GLY A 821 -17.32 13.52 -20.89
N VAL A 822 -16.60 13.74 -21.99
CA VAL A 822 -17.16 14.08 -23.29
C VAL A 822 -16.42 13.34 -24.40
N MET A 823 -17.11 13.15 -25.52
CA MET A 823 -16.53 12.71 -26.78
C MET A 823 -16.52 13.87 -27.78
N TYR A 824 -15.48 13.92 -28.63
CA TYR A 824 -15.43 14.83 -29.78
C TYR A 824 -16.23 14.24 -30.96
N ASP A 825 -17.18 15.00 -31.48
CA ASP A 825 -17.88 14.66 -32.73
C ASP A 825 -17.21 15.36 -33.92
N PRO A 826 -16.57 14.62 -34.84
CA PRO A 826 -15.91 15.21 -36.00
C PRO A 826 -16.88 15.77 -37.06
N GLU A 827 -18.13 15.31 -37.12
CA GLU A 827 -19.13 15.81 -38.06
C GLU A 827 -19.60 17.22 -37.66
N THR A 828 -19.96 17.38 -36.38
CA THR A 828 -20.50 18.64 -35.86
C THR A 828 -19.43 19.57 -35.30
N LYS A 829 -18.21 19.05 -35.05
CA LYS A 829 -17.10 19.74 -34.38
C LYS A 829 -17.48 20.25 -32.99
N THR A 830 -18.28 19.48 -32.27
CA THR A 830 -18.75 19.79 -30.91
C THR A 830 -18.43 18.64 -29.96
N LEU A 831 -18.49 18.92 -28.66
CA LEU A 831 -18.40 17.92 -27.59
C LEU A 831 -19.80 17.40 -27.25
N LYS A 832 -19.89 16.11 -26.96
CA LYS A 832 -21.12 15.44 -26.51
C LYS A 832 -20.89 14.74 -25.18
N PHE A 833 -21.90 14.76 -24.32
CA PHE A 833 -21.90 14.04 -23.06
C PHE A 833 -21.56 12.56 -23.27
N VAL A 834 -20.77 12.03 -22.35
CA VAL A 834 -20.58 10.60 -22.17
C VAL A 834 -20.79 10.28 -20.69
N PRO A 835 -21.54 9.22 -20.35
CA PRO A 835 -21.63 8.71 -18.99
C PRO A 835 -20.27 8.69 -18.30
N THR A 836 -20.16 9.37 -17.15
CA THR A 836 -18.89 9.55 -16.46
C THR A 836 -19.09 9.59 -14.96
N VAL A 837 -18.28 8.80 -14.25
CA VAL A 837 -18.16 8.83 -12.79
C VAL A 837 -16.76 9.27 -12.43
N PHE A 838 -16.65 10.17 -11.46
CA PHE A 838 -15.39 10.64 -10.91
C PHE A 838 -15.10 9.93 -9.60
N GLN A 839 -13.87 9.51 -9.40
CA GLN A 839 -13.40 8.88 -8.16
C GLN A 839 -12.11 9.56 -7.71
N THR A 840 -11.84 9.56 -6.40
CA THR A 840 -10.57 10.03 -5.85
C THR A 840 -10.00 8.95 -4.96
N VAL A 841 -8.85 8.42 -5.34
CA VAL A 841 -8.11 7.36 -4.63
C VAL A 841 -6.69 7.86 -4.44
N ALA A 842 -6.13 7.79 -3.23
CA ALA A 842 -4.76 8.26 -2.94
C ALA A 842 -4.47 9.73 -3.40
N GLY A 843 -5.46 10.62 -3.30
CA GLY A 843 -5.35 12.03 -3.74
C GLY A 843 -5.36 12.23 -5.26
N GLN A 844 -5.42 11.13 -6.03
CA GLN A 844 -5.48 11.12 -7.48
C GLN A 844 -6.94 10.99 -7.93
N THR A 845 -7.46 12.01 -8.63
CA THR A 845 -8.80 11.95 -9.20
C THR A 845 -8.76 11.26 -10.56
N THR A 846 -9.70 10.37 -10.81
CA THR A 846 -9.92 9.69 -12.10
C THR A 846 -11.33 9.96 -12.62
N ALA A 847 -11.50 9.86 -13.93
CA ALA A 847 -12.79 9.93 -14.61
C ALA A 847 -13.02 8.66 -15.41
N ASP A 848 -13.98 7.84 -14.97
CA ASP A 848 -14.41 6.61 -15.63
C ASP A 848 -15.50 6.93 -16.64
N ILE A 849 -15.13 6.88 -17.92
CA ILE A 849 -15.94 7.24 -19.07
C ILE A 849 -16.49 5.97 -19.72
N MET A 850 -17.81 5.79 -19.64
CA MET A 850 -18.50 4.59 -20.11
C MET A 850 -19.12 4.83 -21.49
N ARG A 851 -18.66 4.09 -22.50
CA ARG A 851 -19.18 4.21 -23.88
C ARG A 851 -19.00 2.98 -24.74
N ASN A 852 -19.99 2.72 -25.59
CA ASN A 852 -19.99 1.69 -26.64
C ASN A 852 -19.43 2.18 -27.99
N GLY A 853 -18.28 2.88 -28.01
CA GLY A 853 -17.63 3.29 -29.27
C GLY A 853 -16.19 3.80 -29.14
N ASN A 854 -15.51 3.93 -30.26
CA ASN A 854 -14.18 4.55 -30.38
C ASN A 854 -14.32 6.07 -30.56
N SER A 855 -13.46 6.85 -29.91
CA SER A 855 -13.43 8.31 -30.03
C SER A 855 -12.19 8.90 -29.37
N VAL A 856 -11.99 10.21 -29.57
CA VAL A 856 -11.24 11.05 -28.63
C VAL A 856 -12.17 11.44 -27.49
N TYR A 857 -11.71 11.22 -26.26
CA TYR A 857 -12.40 11.52 -25.01
C TYR A 857 -11.64 12.55 -24.19
N ALA A 858 -12.36 13.36 -23.43
CA ALA A 858 -11.78 14.31 -22.48
C ALA A 858 -12.74 14.58 -21.33
N VAL A 859 -12.26 15.27 -20.30
CA VAL A 859 -13.10 15.81 -19.22
C VAL A 859 -13.25 17.31 -19.40
N VAL A 860 -14.47 17.82 -19.23
CA VAL A 860 -14.78 19.26 -19.21
C VAL A 860 -15.49 19.66 -17.92
N THR A 861 -15.36 20.94 -17.58
CA THR A 861 -16.15 21.59 -16.53
C THR A 861 -17.08 22.65 -17.12
N ASN A 862 -18.20 22.87 -16.43
CA ASN A 862 -19.24 23.80 -16.82
C ASN A 862 -19.97 24.35 -15.58
N ASN A 863 -20.68 25.46 -15.72
CA ASN A 863 -21.50 26.07 -14.66
C ASN A 863 -22.69 26.82 -15.26
N LYS A 864 -23.60 26.08 -15.89
CA LYS A 864 -24.83 26.56 -16.53
C LYS A 864 -25.97 26.66 -15.52
N SER A 865 -26.71 27.76 -15.63
CA SER A 865 -27.94 27.97 -14.89
C SER A 865 -28.97 28.69 -15.76
N PHE A 866 -30.25 28.58 -15.39
CA PHE A 866 -31.37 29.20 -16.11
C PHE A 866 -32.16 30.10 -15.16
N ALA A 867 -32.51 31.30 -15.62
CA ALA A 867 -33.13 32.31 -14.75
C ALA A 867 -34.54 31.90 -14.32
N ASP A 868 -35.26 31.19 -15.19
CA ASP A 868 -36.65 30.75 -14.97
C ASP A 868 -36.79 29.47 -14.15
N THR A 869 -35.69 28.85 -13.72
CA THR A 869 -35.68 27.69 -12.81
C THR A 869 -35.39 28.07 -11.36
N ALA A 870 -35.10 29.35 -11.06
CA ALA A 870 -34.62 29.79 -9.75
C ALA A 870 -35.54 29.40 -8.56
N SER A 871 -36.85 29.30 -8.79
CA SER A 871 -37.86 28.87 -7.78
C SER A 871 -38.47 27.49 -8.08
N TYR A 872 -37.97 26.79 -9.10
CA TYR A 872 -38.47 25.49 -9.49
C TYR A 872 -37.85 24.40 -8.61
N TRP A 873 -38.65 23.43 -8.16
CA TRP A 873 -38.21 22.39 -7.22
C TRP A 873 -37.06 21.51 -7.76
N GLY A 874 -36.98 21.35 -9.08
CA GLY A 874 -35.95 20.58 -9.76
C GLY A 874 -34.80 21.43 -10.31
N LYS A 875 -34.55 22.63 -9.75
CA LYS A 875 -33.50 23.54 -10.22
C LYS A 875 -32.13 22.85 -10.31
N ASP A 876 -31.75 22.13 -9.26
CA ASP A 876 -30.42 21.53 -9.16
C ASP A 876 -30.30 20.32 -10.11
N ASP A 877 -31.36 19.53 -10.29
CA ASP A 877 -31.42 18.47 -11.30
C ASP A 877 -31.22 19.04 -12.73
N ILE A 878 -31.82 20.21 -13.01
CA ILE A 878 -31.69 20.88 -14.31
C ILE A 878 -30.27 21.43 -14.50
N ALA A 879 -29.70 22.08 -13.47
CA ALA A 879 -28.35 22.63 -13.54
C ALA A 879 -27.32 21.50 -13.76
N LEU A 880 -27.41 20.42 -12.98
CA LEU A 880 -26.55 19.24 -13.09
C LEU A 880 -26.56 18.64 -14.51
N LEU A 881 -27.75 18.44 -15.08
CA LEU A 881 -27.85 17.88 -16.44
C LEU A 881 -27.37 18.86 -17.53
N ALA A 882 -27.48 20.17 -17.30
CA ALA A 882 -26.95 21.17 -18.22
C ALA A 882 -25.43 21.26 -18.16
N ASP A 883 -24.85 21.12 -16.96
CA ASP A 883 -23.39 21.04 -16.76
C ASP A 883 -22.79 19.82 -17.44
N LYS A 884 -23.53 18.71 -17.39
CA LYS A 884 -23.17 17.48 -18.09
C LYS A 884 -23.47 17.49 -19.59
N LEU A 885 -23.98 18.58 -20.17
CA LEU A 885 -24.34 18.66 -21.60
C LEU A 885 -25.42 17.66 -22.05
N VAL A 886 -26.25 17.16 -21.12
CA VAL A 886 -27.36 16.26 -21.42
C VAL A 886 -28.58 17.03 -21.90
N ILE A 887 -28.84 18.20 -21.29
CA ILE A 887 -29.97 19.07 -21.62
C ILE A 887 -29.52 20.48 -21.97
N ASP A 888 -30.25 21.10 -22.89
CA ASP A 888 -30.06 22.48 -23.31
C ASP A 888 -31.27 23.35 -22.91
N GLY A 889 -31.00 24.65 -22.79
CA GLY A 889 -32.04 25.68 -22.68
C GLY A 889 -32.84 25.81 -23.98
N THR A 890 -34.03 26.42 -23.89
CA THR A 890 -34.88 26.69 -25.06
C THR A 890 -34.55 28.02 -25.73
N SER A 891 -33.93 28.93 -24.98
CA SER A 891 -33.36 30.20 -25.45
C SER A 891 -32.30 30.68 -24.46
N ASP A 892 -31.62 31.78 -24.77
CA ASP A 892 -30.64 32.39 -23.87
C ASP A 892 -31.21 32.59 -22.46
N GLY A 893 -30.61 31.89 -21.49
CA GLY A 893 -30.94 31.97 -20.07
C GLY A 893 -32.27 31.34 -19.63
N LYS A 894 -32.99 30.59 -20.49
CA LYS A 894 -34.28 29.95 -20.14
C LYS A 894 -34.31 28.45 -20.41
N PHE A 895 -35.01 27.72 -19.52
CA PHE A 895 -35.25 26.28 -19.65
C PHE A 895 -36.73 25.91 -19.88
N GLU A 896 -37.67 26.73 -19.42
CA GLU A 896 -39.12 26.49 -19.40
C GLU A 896 -39.54 25.22 -18.62
N PRO A 897 -39.21 25.13 -17.31
CA PRO A 897 -39.40 23.89 -16.54
C PRO A 897 -40.85 23.41 -16.43
N ASN A 898 -41.83 24.33 -16.48
CA ASN A 898 -43.25 24.03 -16.37
C ASN A 898 -43.94 23.73 -17.72
N ARG A 899 -43.24 23.88 -18.85
CA ARG A 899 -43.81 23.61 -20.18
C ARG A 899 -43.85 22.11 -20.40
N ASN A 900 -44.92 21.58 -20.98
CA ASN A 900 -44.95 20.18 -21.41
C ASN A 900 -43.85 19.91 -22.45
N VAL A 901 -43.25 18.73 -22.36
CA VAL A 901 -42.18 18.30 -23.26
C VAL A 901 -42.75 17.47 -24.41
N SER A 902 -42.27 17.73 -25.62
CA SER A 902 -42.64 16.93 -26.79
C SER A 902 -41.93 15.58 -26.80
N ARG A 903 -42.49 14.61 -27.54
CA ARG A 903 -41.89 13.28 -27.72
C ARG A 903 -40.49 13.35 -28.33
N ALA A 904 -40.27 14.22 -29.32
CA ALA A 904 -38.96 14.42 -29.93
C ALA A 904 -37.91 14.96 -28.94
N GLU A 905 -38.30 15.93 -28.12
CA GLU A 905 -37.39 16.50 -27.12
C GLU A 905 -37.02 15.48 -26.04
N PHE A 906 -37.99 14.72 -25.55
CA PHE A 906 -37.70 13.68 -24.56
C PHE A 906 -36.81 12.57 -25.14
N ALA A 907 -37.05 12.16 -26.39
CA ALA A 907 -36.19 11.21 -27.09
C ALA A 907 -34.75 11.71 -27.22
N ALA A 908 -34.56 12.97 -27.62
CA ALA A 908 -33.23 13.58 -27.70
C ALA A 908 -32.52 13.63 -26.33
N MET A 909 -33.23 13.98 -25.25
CA MET A 909 -32.69 13.95 -23.89
C MET A 909 -32.24 12.53 -23.48
N ALA A 910 -33.06 11.51 -23.74
CA ALA A 910 -32.74 10.12 -23.40
C ALA A 910 -31.52 9.60 -24.19
N VAL A 911 -31.46 9.90 -25.49
CA VAL A 911 -30.33 9.52 -26.37
C VAL A 911 -29.03 10.17 -25.92
N ARG A 912 -29.07 11.47 -25.58
CA ARG A 912 -27.91 12.19 -25.05
C ARG A 912 -27.49 11.67 -23.69
N ALA A 913 -28.43 11.40 -22.79
CA ALA A 913 -28.14 10.83 -21.47
C ALA A 913 -27.44 9.46 -21.56
N LEU A 914 -27.72 8.68 -22.60
CA LEU A 914 -27.03 7.41 -22.85
C LEU A 914 -25.71 7.60 -23.64
N GLY A 915 -25.32 8.83 -23.97
CA GLY A 915 -24.12 9.12 -24.75
C GLY A 915 -24.17 8.58 -26.18
N LEU A 916 -25.34 8.19 -26.72
CA LEU A 916 -25.43 7.50 -28.01
C LEU A 916 -24.99 8.39 -29.17
N ALA A 917 -24.30 7.79 -30.14
CA ALA A 917 -23.97 8.48 -31.38
C ALA A 917 -25.23 8.74 -32.19
N ALA A 918 -25.31 9.95 -32.74
CA ALA A 918 -26.34 10.32 -33.69
C ALA A 918 -26.22 9.40 -34.91
N SER A 919 -27.29 8.71 -35.28
CA SER A 919 -27.26 7.72 -36.36
C SER A 919 -28.30 8.09 -37.41
N PRO A 920 -27.91 8.25 -38.69
CA PRO A 920 -28.87 8.32 -39.77
C PRO A 920 -29.45 6.92 -39.97
N SER A 921 -30.60 6.67 -39.34
CA SER A 921 -31.46 5.57 -39.76
C SER A 921 -32.58 6.16 -40.58
N ALA A 922 -32.90 5.51 -41.70
CA ALA A 922 -34.17 5.70 -42.39
C ALA A 922 -35.27 5.26 -41.43
N THR A 923 -35.76 6.17 -40.59
CA THR A 923 -36.93 5.87 -39.79
C THR A 923 -38.08 5.65 -40.77
N ASP A 924 -38.71 4.47 -40.74
CA ASP A 924 -39.95 4.21 -41.51
C ASP A 924 -41.13 5.10 -41.07
N PHE A 925 -40.89 6.05 -40.16
CA PHE A 925 -41.87 7.00 -39.69
C PHE A 925 -42.20 8.02 -40.77
N SER A 926 -43.45 7.98 -41.22
CA SER A 926 -43.97 8.92 -42.23
C SER A 926 -43.96 10.39 -41.80
N ASP A 927 -43.78 10.68 -40.51
CA ASP A 927 -43.82 12.01 -39.89
C ASP A 927 -42.47 12.50 -39.33
N VAL A 928 -41.36 11.84 -39.68
CA VAL A 928 -39.99 12.28 -39.34
C VAL A 928 -39.23 12.58 -40.62
N ALA A 929 -38.96 13.86 -40.88
CA ALA A 929 -38.16 14.27 -42.04
C ALA A 929 -36.66 14.16 -41.73
N ASP A 930 -35.85 13.68 -42.68
CA ASP A 930 -34.39 13.49 -42.52
C ASP A 930 -33.65 14.75 -42.04
N ALA A 931 -34.10 15.93 -42.47
CA ALA A 931 -33.51 17.22 -42.12
C ALA A 931 -34.03 17.80 -40.79
N ALA A 932 -34.98 17.13 -40.11
CA ALA A 932 -35.47 17.61 -38.82
C ALA A 932 -34.36 17.52 -37.76
N TRP A 933 -34.31 18.51 -36.86
CA TRP A 933 -33.25 18.61 -35.86
C TRP A 933 -33.15 17.39 -34.94
N TYR A 934 -34.25 16.67 -34.74
CA TYR A 934 -34.34 15.47 -33.90
C TYR A 934 -34.19 14.17 -34.68
N ALA A 935 -34.07 14.20 -36.02
CA ALA A 935 -34.15 13.00 -36.85
C ALA A 935 -33.05 12.00 -36.50
N LYS A 936 -31.81 12.47 -36.30
CA LYS A 936 -30.68 11.60 -35.96
C LYS A 936 -30.78 11.02 -34.55
N GLU A 937 -31.28 11.78 -33.58
CA GLU A 937 -31.53 11.26 -32.23
C GLU A 937 -32.66 10.23 -32.22
N VAL A 938 -33.76 10.49 -32.94
CA VAL A 938 -34.85 9.51 -33.09
C VAL A 938 -34.34 8.25 -33.78
N GLY A 939 -33.55 8.38 -34.84
CA GLY A 939 -32.88 7.26 -35.51
C GLY A 939 -32.01 6.44 -34.55
N ALA A 940 -31.21 7.10 -33.71
CA ALA A 940 -30.41 6.44 -32.68
C ALA A 940 -31.28 5.70 -31.64
N ALA A 941 -32.36 6.33 -31.17
CA ALA A 941 -33.29 5.72 -30.21
C ALA A 941 -34.00 4.48 -30.78
N VAL A 942 -34.34 4.50 -32.07
CA VAL A 942 -34.94 3.36 -32.78
C VAL A 942 -33.94 2.24 -32.94
N ASN A 943 -32.72 2.55 -33.41
CA ASN A 943 -31.65 1.55 -33.56
C ASN A 943 -31.26 0.91 -32.22
N ALA A 944 -31.38 1.67 -31.11
CA ALA A 944 -31.18 1.19 -29.75
C ALA A 944 -32.39 0.42 -29.17
N GLY A 945 -33.53 0.35 -29.87
CA GLY A 945 -34.74 -0.31 -29.38
C GLY A 945 -35.46 0.43 -28.25
N ILE A 946 -35.04 1.66 -27.95
CA ILE A 946 -35.64 2.52 -26.92
C ILE A 946 -37.00 3.01 -27.39
N ILE A 947 -37.14 3.30 -28.69
CA ILE A 947 -38.36 3.80 -29.32
C ILE A 947 -38.75 2.89 -30.49
N THR A 948 -40.04 2.53 -30.55
CA THR A 948 -40.60 1.69 -31.63
C THR A 948 -41.66 2.42 -32.47
N GLY A 949 -42.05 3.64 -32.08
CA GLY A 949 -43.15 4.38 -32.71
C GLY A 949 -44.54 3.81 -32.38
N TYR A 950 -45.56 4.30 -33.08
CA TYR A 950 -46.94 3.83 -32.98
C TYR A 950 -47.26 2.83 -34.10
N ASN A 951 -48.30 2.02 -33.89
CA ASN A 951 -48.73 0.97 -34.84
C ASN A 951 -49.15 1.51 -36.22
N ASP A 952 -49.40 2.81 -36.37
CA ASP A 952 -49.73 3.47 -37.63
C ASP A 952 -48.49 3.91 -38.44
N GLY A 953 -47.28 3.56 -37.99
CA GLY A 953 -46.03 3.96 -38.64
C GLY A 953 -45.69 5.43 -38.42
N THR A 954 -46.17 6.04 -37.32
CA THR A 954 -45.82 7.42 -36.93
C THR A 954 -45.00 7.45 -35.63
N PHE A 955 -44.19 8.50 -35.46
CA PHE A 955 -43.49 8.79 -34.21
C PHE A 955 -44.20 9.85 -33.36
N ARG A 956 -44.88 10.79 -34.02
CA ARG A 956 -45.57 11.97 -33.47
C ARG A 956 -44.61 12.92 -32.74
N PRO A 957 -43.57 13.46 -33.41
CA PRO A 957 -42.48 14.19 -32.76
C PRO A 957 -42.95 15.40 -31.93
N ASN A 958 -43.96 16.12 -32.41
CA ASN A 958 -44.48 17.34 -31.77
C ASN A 958 -45.58 17.06 -30.72
N ALA A 959 -46.04 15.82 -30.58
CA ALA A 959 -47.04 15.48 -29.58
C ALA A 959 -46.43 15.56 -28.18
N GLN A 960 -47.20 16.04 -27.21
CA GLN A 960 -46.79 16.09 -25.81
C GLN A 960 -46.74 14.66 -25.25
N ILE A 961 -45.61 14.27 -24.67
CA ILE A 961 -45.38 12.91 -24.19
C ILE A 961 -46.17 12.64 -22.90
N SER A 962 -46.76 11.45 -22.77
CA SER A 962 -47.40 11.05 -21.51
C SER A 962 -46.37 10.47 -20.53
N ARG A 963 -46.72 10.45 -19.24
CA ARG A 963 -45.90 9.84 -18.20
C ARG A 963 -45.75 8.33 -18.36
N GLU A 964 -46.77 7.65 -18.87
CA GLU A 964 -46.69 6.21 -19.22
C GLU A 964 -45.73 5.94 -20.38
N GLU A 965 -45.67 6.83 -21.39
CA GLU A 965 -44.70 6.73 -22.48
C GLU A 965 -43.27 7.00 -21.99
N ILE A 966 -43.09 7.96 -21.08
CA ILE A 966 -41.80 8.21 -20.42
C ILE A 966 -41.35 6.98 -19.65
N ALA A 967 -42.22 6.36 -18.85
CA ALA A 967 -41.88 5.15 -18.09
C ALA A 967 -41.32 4.06 -19.02
N VAL A 968 -41.97 3.84 -20.17
CA VAL A 968 -41.54 2.86 -21.16
C VAL A 968 -40.19 3.21 -21.75
N ILE A 969 -39.95 4.47 -22.12
CA ILE A 969 -38.66 4.91 -22.66
C ILE A 969 -37.55 4.78 -21.62
N LEU A 970 -37.77 5.16 -20.37
CA LEU A 970 -36.77 5.08 -19.31
C LEU A 970 -36.42 3.62 -18.96
N VAL A 971 -37.43 2.75 -18.87
CA VAL A 971 -37.19 1.31 -18.61
C VAL A 971 -36.43 0.68 -19.78
N ARG A 972 -36.76 1.03 -21.03
CA ARG A 972 -36.02 0.55 -22.20
C ARG A 972 -34.61 1.13 -22.29
N ALA A 973 -34.42 2.39 -21.93
CA ALA A 973 -33.11 3.03 -21.86
C ALA A 973 -32.21 2.38 -20.80
N LEU A 974 -32.76 2.05 -19.63
CA LEU A 974 -32.04 1.28 -18.61
C LEU A 974 -31.74 -0.14 -19.08
N ASN A 975 -32.70 -0.81 -19.73
CA ASN A 975 -32.44 -2.12 -20.34
C ASN A 975 -31.32 -2.07 -21.38
N TYR A 976 -31.26 -1.01 -22.20
CA TYR A 976 -30.16 -0.78 -23.14
C TYR A 976 -28.82 -0.57 -22.42
N ALA A 977 -28.84 0.13 -21.29
CA ALA A 977 -27.69 0.29 -20.39
C ALA A 977 -27.42 -0.96 -19.52
N ASN A 978 -27.99 -2.12 -19.86
CA ASN A 978 -27.86 -3.38 -19.13
C ASN A 978 -28.37 -3.34 -17.66
N VAL A 979 -29.26 -2.39 -17.34
CA VAL A 979 -29.96 -2.29 -16.06
C VAL A 979 -31.39 -2.78 -16.23
N HIS A 980 -31.63 -4.05 -15.89
CA HIS A 980 -32.92 -4.70 -16.09
C HIS A 980 -33.88 -4.43 -14.93
N LEU A 981 -34.86 -3.56 -15.18
CA LEU A 981 -35.96 -3.32 -14.25
C LEU A 981 -37.10 -4.30 -14.54
N ALA A 982 -37.11 -5.43 -13.86
CA ALA A 982 -38.17 -6.44 -13.97
C ALA A 982 -39.01 -6.50 -12.69
N VAL A 983 -40.33 -6.40 -12.83
CA VAL A 983 -41.29 -6.60 -11.74
C VAL A 983 -42.13 -7.83 -12.06
N PRO A 984 -42.13 -8.87 -11.22
CA PRO A 984 -42.97 -10.05 -11.41
C PRO A 984 -44.44 -9.67 -11.58
N ALA A 985 -45.15 -10.35 -12.48
CA ALA A 985 -46.52 -9.99 -12.85
C ALA A 985 -47.49 -9.97 -11.65
N ASN A 986 -47.25 -10.82 -10.65
CA ASN A 986 -47.97 -10.89 -9.38
C ASN A 986 -47.80 -9.62 -8.52
N ASP A 987 -46.66 -8.94 -8.60
CA ASP A 987 -46.31 -7.82 -7.71
C ASP A 987 -46.65 -6.46 -8.33
N GLN A 988 -46.75 -6.38 -9.66
CA GLN A 988 -47.12 -5.16 -10.40
C GLN A 988 -48.45 -4.56 -9.91
N GLY A 989 -49.42 -5.42 -9.56
CA GLY A 989 -50.71 -4.99 -9.04
C GLY A 989 -50.62 -4.29 -7.69
N ALA A 990 -49.79 -4.80 -6.78
CA ALA A 990 -49.61 -4.23 -5.45
C ALA A 990 -48.89 -2.87 -5.52
N ILE A 991 -47.83 -2.77 -6.34
CA ILE A 991 -47.05 -1.54 -6.51
C ILE A 991 -47.93 -0.42 -7.09
N ILE A 992 -48.68 -0.71 -8.16
CA ILE A 992 -49.55 0.29 -8.79
C ILE A 992 -50.77 0.60 -7.90
N GLY A 993 -51.24 -0.39 -7.14
CA GLY A 993 -52.37 -0.24 -6.21
C GLY A 993 -52.17 0.80 -5.12
N ALA A 994 -50.94 1.26 -4.89
CA ALA A 994 -50.63 2.37 -4.00
C ALA A 994 -51.15 3.73 -4.51
N PHE A 995 -51.42 3.87 -5.82
CA PHE A 995 -51.90 5.11 -6.42
C PHE A 995 -53.42 5.12 -6.60
N LYS A 996 -54.03 6.29 -6.35
CA LYS A 996 -55.48 6.50 -6.46
C LYS A 996 -56.02 6.26 -7.87
N ASP A 997 -55.18 6.44 -8.88
CA ASP A 997 -55.50 6.26 -10.29
C ASP A 997 -54.92 4.97 -10.89
N ALA A 998 -54.64 3.96 -10.04
CA ALA A 998 -54.19 2.63 -10.45
C ALA A 998 -55.00 2.03 -11.62
N ALA A 999 -56.32 2.22 -11.62
CA ALA A 999 -57.22 1.72 -12.66
C ALA A 999 -57.00 2.38 -14.04
N LYS A 1000 -56.29 3.51 -14.11
CA LYS A 1000 -55.92 4.16 -15.37
C LYS A 1000 -54.62 3.61 -15.96
N VAL A 1001 -53.85 2.81 -15.23
CA VAL A 1001 -52.63 2.19 -15.76
C VAL A 1001 -53.02 0.99 -16.64
N GLY A 1002 -52.91 1.16 -17.95
CA GLY A 1002 -53.34 0.17 -18.95
C GLY A 1002 -52.18 -0.64 -19.53
N TRP A 1003 -51.83 -0.34 -20.77
CA TRP A 1003 -50.85 -1.10 -21.57
C TRP A 1003 -49.42 -1.04 -21.01
N SER A 1004 -49.07 0.04 -20.31
CA SER A 1004 -47.74 0.32 -19.75
C SER A 1004 -47.58 -0.20 -18.31
N LYS A 1005 -48.44 -1.12 -17.87
CA LYS A 1005 -48.47 -1.60 -16.49
C LYS A 1005 -47.11 -2.14 -16.01
N PRO A 1006 -46.41 -3.00 -16.78
CA PRO A 1006 -45.10 -3.48 -16.37
C PRO A 1006 -44.09 -2.34 -16.17
N GLU A 1007 -44.02 -1.40 -17.10
CA GLU A 1007 -43.03 -0.33 -17.11
C GLU A 1007 -43.32 0.74 -16.05
N ILE A 1008 -44.59 1.06 -15.78
CA ILE A 1008 -44.94 1.96 -14.67
C ILE A 1008 -44.62 1.31 -13.33
N ALA A 1009 -44.95 0.03 -13.14
CA ALA A 1009 -44.60 -0.67 -11.91
C ALA A 1009 -43.08 -0.67 -11.69
N ALA A 1010 -42.31 -0.96 -12.75
CA ALA A 1010 -40.85 -0.93 -12.74
C ALA A 1010 -40.29 0.47 -12.44
N ALA A 1011 -40.80 1.50 -13.12
CA ALA A 1011 -40.34 2.88 -12.94
C ALA A 1011 -40.67 3.43 -11.55
N VAL A 1012 -41.82 3.04 -10.96
CA VAL A 1012 -42.18 3.39 -9.59
C VAL A 1012 -41.28 2.66 -8.59
N GLN A 1013 -41.15 1.34 -8.73
CA GLN A 1013 -40.34 0.53 -7.81
C GLN A 1013 -38.88 0.96 -7.81
N ALA A 1014 -38.34 1.33 -8.99
CA ALA A 1014 -36.99 1.83 -9.14
C ALA A 1014 -36.82 3.31 -8.72
N GLY A 1015 -37.89 3.99 -8.30
CA GLY A 1015 -37.85 5.39 -7.85
C GLY A 1015 -37.70 6.42 -8.97
N LEU A 1016 -37.73 6.01 -10.24
CA LEU A 1016 -37.68 6.91 -11.40
C LEU A 1016 -38.93 7.80 -11.42
N MET A 1017 -40.09 7.21 -11.10
CA MET A 1017 -41.38 7.89 -10.99
C MET A 1017 -41.94 7.79 -9.57
N LYS A 1018 -42.03 8.91 -8.86
CA LYS A 1018 -42.52 8.95 -7.46
C LYS A 1018 -44.03 9.21 -7.33
N GLY A 1019 -44.72 9.45 -8.44
CA GLY A 1019 -46.09 9.98 -8.44
C GLY A 1019 -46.17 11.44 -7.97
N TYR A 1020 -47.39 11.94 -7.79
CA TYR A 1020 -47.68 13.28 -7.30
C TYR A 1020 -48.12 13.25 -5.84
N ALA A 1021 -48.01 14.40 -5.16
CA ALA A 1021 -48.41 14.57 -3.77
C ALA A 1021 -49.90 14.26 -3.51
N ASP A 1022 -50.75 14.34 -4.54
CA ASP A 1022 -52.16 13.98 -4.44
C ASP A 1022 -52.41 12.45 -4.43
N GLY A 1023 -51.35 11.64 -4.52
CA GLY A 1023 -51.39 10.17 -4.52
C GLY A 1023 -51.68 9.56 -5.89
N THR A 1024 -51.48 10.29 -6.99
CA THR A 1024 -51.67 9.78 -8.36
C THR A 1024 -50.35 9.57 -9.10
N VAL A 1025 -50.34 8.70 -10.10
CA VAL A 1025 -49.20 8.52 -11.03
C VAL A 1025 -49.42 9.20 -12.38
N LEU A 1026 -50.68 9.55 -12.69
CA LEU A 1026 -51.15 10.23 -13.91
C LEU A 1026 -50.60 9.60 -15.19
N PRO A 1027 -50.90 8.32 -15.48
CA PRO A 1027 -50.25 7.58 -16.58
C PRO A 1027 -50.43 8.29 -17.94
N GLN A 1028 -51.63 8.77 -18.26
CA GLN A 1028 -51.87 9.55 -19.50
C GLN A 1028 -51.57 11.05 -19.37
N GLY A 1029 -51.21 11.52 -18.18
CA GLY A 1029 -50.86 12.93 -17.92
C GLY A 1029 -49.62 13.35 -18.70
N LYS A 1030 -49.56 14.62 -19.11
CA LYS A 1030 -48.42 15.17 -19.86
C LYS A 1030 -47.34 15.62 -18.89
N ALA A 1031 -46.10 15.21 -19.15
CA ALA A 1031 -44.96 15.58 -18.31
C ALA A 1031 -44.41 16.94 -18.72
N THR A 1032 -44.03 17.73 -17.72
CA THR A 1032 -43.29 18.97 -17.91
C THR A 1032 -41.82 18.70 -18.22
N ARG A 1033 -41.13 19.68 -18.81
CA ARG A 1033 -39.70 19.59 -19.14
C ARG A 1033 -38.83 19.44 -17.90
N GLY A 1034 -39.20 20.08 -16.78
CA GLY A 1034 -38.52 19.92 -15.50
C GLY A 1034 -38.73 18.54 -14.87
N GLU A 1035 -39.92 17.97 -14.97
CA GLU A 1035 -40.16 16.58 -14.55
C GLU A 1035 -39.38 15.58 -15.42
N ALA A 1036 -39.32 15.81 -16.73
CA ALA A 1036 -38.52 15.00 -17.64
C ALA A 1036 -37.03 15.04 -17.28
N ALA A 1037 -36.46 16.22 -17.00
CA ALA A 1037 -35.08 16.37 -16.53
C ALA A 1037 -34.84 15.58 -15.23
N ALA A 1038 -35.70 15.73 -14.23
CA ALA A 1038 -35.56 14.99 -12.98
C ALA A 1038 -35.63 13.46 -13.17
N MET A 1039 -36.48 12.97 -14.09
CA MET A 1039 -36.55 11.55 -14.40
C MET A 1039 -35.32 11.04 -15.16
N ILE A 1040 -34.73 11.85 -16.05
CA ILE A 1040 -33.45 11.54 -16.71
C ILE A 1040 -32.29 11.53 -15.71
N LYS A 1041 -32.21 12.48 -14.77
CA LYS A 1041 -31.21 12.48 -13.69
C LYS A 1041 -31.28 11.19 -12.88
N ARG A 1042 -32.48 10.79 -12.48
CA ARG A 1042 -32.70 9.53 -11.76
C ARG A 1042 -32.34 8.30 -12.59
N MET A 1043 -32.61 8.32 -13.89
CA MET A 1043 -32.20 7.25 -14.80
C MET A 1043 -30.67 7.15 -14.86
N LEU A 1044 -29.96 8.26 -15.03
CA LEU A 1044 -28.49 8.31 -15.03
C LEU A 1044 -27.90 7.80 -13.71
N ALA A 1045 -28.44 8.26 -12.57
CA ALA A 1045 -28.01 7.78 -11.26
C ALA A 1045 -28.29 6.27 -11.10
N LYS A 1046 -29.46 5.79 -11.53
CA LYS A 1046 -29.83 4.37 -11.48
C LYS A 1046 -28.96 3.50 -12.39
N ALA A 1047 -28.43 4.06 -13.47
CA ALA A 1047 -27.48 3.42 -14.37
C ALA A 1047 -26.03 3.52 -13.88
N HIS A 1048 -25.75 4.24 -12.78
CA HIS A 1048 -24.40 4.61 -12.35
C HIS A 1048 -23.61 5.36 -13.43
N PHE A 1049 -24.30 6.18 -14.22
CA PHE A 1049 -23.71 6.95 -15.32
C PHE A 1049 -23.24 8.35 -14.91
N ILE A 1050 -23.52 8.75 -13.66
CA ILE A 1050 -23.07 9.98 -13.01
C ILE A 1050 -22.87 9.74 -11.51
N ASN A 1051 -22.00 10.51 -10.85
CA ASN A 1051 -21.96 10.59 -9.39
C ASN A 1051 -23.30 11.12 -8.84
N GLU A 1052 -23.75 10.60 -7.68
CA GLU A 1052 -25.08 10.93 -7.12
C GLU A 1052 -25.21 12.31 -6.49
#